data_AF-A0A352ADD3-F1
#
_entry.id   AF-A0A352ADD3-F1
#
_cell.length_a   1.000
_cell.length_b   1.000
_cell.length_c   1.000
_cell.angle_alpha   90.00
_cell.angle_beta   90.00
_cell.angle_gamma   90.00
#
_symmetry.space_group_name_H-M   'P 1'
#
loop_
_entity.id
_entity.type
_entity.pdbx_description
1 polymer ?
#
loop_
_entity_poly.entity_id
_entity_poly.type
_entity_poly.pdbx_seq_one_letter_code
_entity_poly.pdbx_strand_id
1 'polypeptide(L)'
;SIGWYAKDQSPSEPVPLNPAVASAEEALAKTLAYPRARLTRQVAPLTNLFWCSALVLPVVVVSWQLYLLGKSGQTIPKRWFGVRVVTAYGAPPGLIRALWREAAGRWGLPLGTAYLLWRYTGAFPDFGILLGLAGFMLLAEAGSALFNGQRRTLHDRLAGTYVLDTARKYSSYPDSSGDWQSADNGHSVTLEVENGWHSSDEDAANGHRYNPTVTTIVLTSKVQQPRSVSLWWWMRQHPGLTLLIVSFAGMASILGTFVGTQVYIQNQANRRSFKQQNNEVFLALVKQLSSTSATAIEERQGAILALARQDDARSVPFLVDLLGQEKTPSLIETIQQALVSKGPEALPPLQRLNQSLQNDQKTLVHQGSPQEQQLVAMRQRATRRAIAKILTIYTSQLHHADLSRIDLARETRGAALFTLVLDDLDLSGINFRAATLTGASLQNSSFYGAGKDERLGTFDDWIADLSGAELKEADLTGAILNNVLMNRTNFIRATLNRAKLFDSYLIGANLSSAQLISADLTRAVLENASLTGADLGESKLDFANLHGVSLVQARAVGASFAFANLTKSNWEGTNASGANFSNAKLRDADLSSTKLVGANFSNAQLQNAKLRNTNLSAADLRGANVTGTDFLGATFATAAPRDSDEFIKQPPTAASGVRVQGVDFTRAKNLDTEQLQYICSHGGSHPECP
;
A
#
# COMPACT_ATOMS: atom_id res chain seq x y z
N SER A 1 10.35 -9.51 -12.04
CA SER A 1 11.37 -10.41 -12.66
C SER A 1 11.73 -11.51 -11.67
N ILE A 2 12.43 -12.57 -12.11
CA ILE A 2 12.79 -13.72 -11.25
C ILE A 2 13.57 -13.27 -10.00
N GLY A 3 14.45 -12.27 -10.11
CA GLY A 3 15.19 -11.72 -8.97
C GLY A 3 14.37 -10.93 -7.93
N TRP A 4 13.08 -10.67 -8.18
CA TRP A 4 12.16 -10.12 -7.18
C TRP A 4 11.47 -11.27 -6.42
N TYR A 5 10.98 -12.28 -7.16
CA TYR A 5 10.44 -13.53 -6.60
C TYR A 5 11.48 -14.26 -5.71
N ALA A 6 12.72 -14.32 -6.17
CA ALA A 6 13.85 -14.87 -5.41
C ALA A 6 14.32 -13.98 -4.24
N LYS A 7 13.79 -12.75 -4.09
CA LYS A 7 14.07 -11.89 -2.93
C LYS A 7 13.10 -12.20 -1.78
N ASP A 8 11.83 -12.42 -2.09
CA ASP A 8 10.79 -12.71 -1.07
C ASP A 8 10.85 -14.16 -0.54
N GLN A 9 11.56 -15.08 -1.23
CA GLN A 9 11.67 -16.49 -0.84
C GLN A 9 13.10 -16.98 -0.56
N SER A 10 14.10 -16.09 -0.45
CA SER A 10 15.48 -16.50 -0.12
C SER A 10 15.84 -16.18 1.33
N PRO A 11 16.16 -17.18 2.17
CA PRO A 11 16.60 -16.96 3.56
C PRO A 11 18.09 -16.56 3.69
N SER A 12 18.80 -16.28 2.59
CA SER A 12 20.23 -15.95 2.61
C SER A 12 20.48 -14.45 2.79
N GLU A 13 21.51 -14.08 3.55
CA GLU A 13 21.92 -12.69 3.71
C GLU A 13 22.31 -12.00 2.37
N PRO A 14 22.04 -10.69 2.21
CA PRO A 14 22.38 -9.97 0.99
C PRO A 14 23.89 -9.70 0.82
N VAL A 15 24.42 -10.06 -0.36
CA VAL A 15 25.85 -9.96 -0.72
C VAL A 15 26.08 -8.75 -1.65
N PRO A 16 27.21 -8.03 -1.59
CA PRO A 16 27.53 -6.96 -2.55
C PRO A 16 27.64 -7.46 -3.99
N LEU A 17 27.30 -6.59 -4.96
CA LEU A 17 27.41 -6.87 -6.39
C LEU A 17 28.86 -7.17 -6.82
N ASN A 18 29.04 -8.13 -7.73
CA ASN A 18 30.35 -8.54 -8.25
C ASN A 18 31.09 -7.37 -8.96
N PRO A 19 32.38 -7.10 -8.66
CA PRO A 19 33.13 -5.98 -9.26
C PRO A 19 33.22 -5.99 -10.79
N ALA A 20 33.30 -7.16 -11.44
CA ALA A 20 33.36 -7.26 -12.90
C ALA A 20 32.00 -6.97 -13.56
N VAL A 21 30.90 -7.29 -12.87
CA VAL A 21 29.56 -6.86 -13.27
C VAL A 21 29.41 -5.36 -13.07
N ALA A 22 29.84 -4.82 -11.93
CA ALA A 22 29.76 -3.38 -11.64
C ALA A 22 30.65 -2.52 -12.58
N SER A 23 31.80 -3.02 -13.04
CA SER A 23 32.66 -2.30 -13.98
C SER A 23 32.17 -2.39 -15.43
N ALA A 24 31.61 -3.53 -15.85
CA ALA A 24 30.89 -3.62 -17.12
C ALA A 24 29.63 -2.74 -17.09
N GLU A 25 28.90 -2.74 -15.97
CA GLU A 25 27.79 -1.83 -15.71
C GLU A 25 28.23 -0.39 -15.93
N GLU A 26 29.35 0.07 -15.33
CA GLU A 26 29.87 1.43 -15.50
C GLU A 26 30.34 1.74 -16.92
N ALA A 27 31.09 0.83 -17.55
CA ALA A 27 31.70 1.02 -18.86
C ALA A 27 30.68 1.01 -20.00
N LEU A 28 29.74 0.06 -20.00
CA LEU A 28 28.59 0.06 -20.91
C LEU A 28 27.87 1.40 -20.76
N ALA A 29 27.35 1.62 -19.56
CA ALA A 29 26.37 2.64 -19.29
C ALA A 29 26.89 4.07 -19.57
N LYS A 30 28.19 4.34 -19.35
CA LYS A 30 28.84 5.63 -19.67
C LYS A 30 28.66 6.08 -21.12
N THR A 31 28.38 5.14 -22.04
CA THR A 31 28.10 5.45 -23.46
C THR A 31 26.64 5.84 -23.75
N LEU A 32 25.66 5.49 -22.90
CA LEU A 32 24.22 5.73 -23.15
C LEU A 32 23.51 6.69 -22.14
N ALA A 33 24.21 7.26 -21.15
CA ALA A 33 23.91 8.57 -20.51
C ALA A 33 22.56 8.86 -19.77
N TYR A 34 21.81 7.87 -19.29
CA TYR A 34 20.69 7.99 -18.32
C TYR A 34 21.24 8.31 -16.86
N PRO A 35 20.53 8.76 -15.76
CA PRO A 35 21.23 9.18 -14.48
C PRO A 35 20.97 8.54 -13.05
N ARG A 36 21.96 7.75 -12.53
CA ARG A 36 22.26 6.99 -11.22
C ARG A 36 21.22 6.72 -10.11
N ALA A 37 21.40 5.55 -9.49
CA ALA A 37 21.01 5.22 -8.12
C ALA A 37 22.10 4.34 -7.42
N ARG A 38 21.83 3.81 -6.22
CA ARG A 38 22.85 3.61 -5.17
C ARG A 38 23.83 2.42 -5.39
N LEU A 39 25.01 2.68 -5.98
CA LEU A 39 26.17 1.76 -6.17
C LEU A 39 26.36 0.62 -5.14
N THR A 40 26.15 0.87 -3.85
CA THR A 40 26.18 -0.13 -2.79
C THR A 40 24.93 -1.01 -2.84
N ARG A 41 24.76 -1.74 -3.94
CA ARG A 41 23.62 -2.65 -4.14
C ARG A 41 23.95 -4.01 -3.54
N GLN A 42 23.36 -4.27 -2.38
CA GLN A 42 23.21 -5.62 -1.85
C GLN A 42 22.20 -6.40 -2.71
N VAL A 43 22.54 -7.65 -3.05
CA VAL A 43 21.74 -8.56 -3.88
C VAL A 43 21.80 -9.98 -3.31
N ALA A 44 20.80 -10.82 -3.60
CA ALA A 44 20.87 -12.24 -3.26
C ALA A 44 22.07 -12.92 -3.97
N PRO A 45 22.74 -13.92 -3.37
CA PRO A 45 23.92 -14.59 -3.95
C PRO A 45 23.68 -15.11 -5.38
N LEU A 46 22.50 -15.66 -5.65
CA LEU A 46 22.10 -16.15 -6.98
C LEU A 46 22.03 -15.02 -8.02
N THR A 47 21.66 -13.80 -7.63
CA THR A 47 21.61 -12.64 -8.55
C THR A 47 23.01 -12.30 -9.07
N ASN A 48 24.04 -12.38 -8.22
CA ASN A 48 25.43 -12.24 -8.67
C ASN A 48 25.79 -13.32 -9.70
N LEU A 49 25.47 -14.59 -9.43
CA LEU A 49 25.75 -15.69 -10.37
C LEU A 49 25.02 -15.51 -11.71
N PHE A 50 23.75 -15.10 -11.69
CA PHE A 50 22.98 -14.82 -12.90
C PHE A 50 23.50 -13.59 -13.68
N TRP A 51 23.97 -12.54 -13.02
CA TRP A 51 24.48 -11.34 -13.72
C TRP A 51 25.90 -11.56 -14.25
N CYS A 52 26.77 -12.26 -13.51
CA CYS A 52 28.09 -12.69 -14.01
C CYS A 52 27.96 -13.61 -15.24
N SER A 53 27.04 -14.57 -15.19
CA SER A 53 26.78 -15.46 -16.34
C SER A 53 26.11 -14.71 -17.50
N ALA A 54 25.21 -13.76 -17.26
CA ALA A 54 24.66 -12.90 -18.31
C ALA A 54 25.71 -12.03 -19.03
N LEU A 55 26.82 -11.69 -18.36
CA LEU A 55 27.96 -10.97 -18.94
C LEU A 55 28.86 -11.91 -19.76
N VAL A 56 29.22 -13.07 -19.21
CA VAL A 56 30.19 -14.01 -19.82
C VAL A 56 29.56 -14.89 -20.92
N LEU A 57 28.33 -15.38 -20.73
CA LEU A 57 27.68 -16.32 -21.64
C LEU A 57 27.54 -15.78 -23.08
N PRO A 58 27.14 -14.52 -23.33
CA PRO A 58 27.09 -13.98 -24.70
C PRO A 58 28.47 -13.97 -25.37
N VAL A 59 29.53 -13.64 -24.65
CA VAL A 59 30.91 -13.62 -25.18
C VAL A 59 31.37 -15.04 -25.55
N VAL A 60 31.10 -16.02 -24.67
CA VAL A 60 31.41 -17.44 -24.94
C VAL A 60 30.61 -17.98 -26.12
N VAL A 61 29.30 -17.72 -26.16
CA VAL A 61 28.42 -18.18 -27.24
C VAL A 61 28.80 -17.53 -28.57
N VAL A 62 29.03 -16.21 -28.62
CA VAL A 62 29.43 -15.51 -29.85
C VAL A 62 30.80 -15.99 -30.31
N SER A 63 31.78 -16.15 -29.41
CA SER A 63 33.11 -16.71 -29.75
C SER A 63 33.00 -18.13 -30.33
N TRP A 64 32.13 -18.97 -29.76
CA TRP A 64 31.85 -20.31 -30.28
C TRP A 64 31.15 -20.29 -31.64
N GLN A 65 30.17 -19.40 -31.86
CA GLN A 65 29.54 -19.24 -33.17
C GLN A 65 30.52 -18.70 -34.22
N LEU A 66 31.42 -17.78 -33.87
CA LEU A 66 32.48 -17.28 -34.77
C LEU A 66 33.51 -18.36 -35.08
N TYR A 67 33.88 -19.21 -34.11
CA TYR A 67 34.72 -20.39 -34.33
C TYR A 67 34.06 -21.39 -35.29
N LEU A 68 32.79 -21.73 -35.06
CA LEU A 68 32.03 -22.63 -35.94
C LEU A 68 31.84 -22.05 -37.35
N LEU A 69 31.59 -20.74 -37.46
CA LEU A 69 31.49 -20.02 -38.74
C LEU A 69 32.84 -20.03 -39.48
N GLY A 70 33.94 -19.73 -38.79
CA GLY A 70 35.30 -19.77 -39.33
C GLY A 70 35.71 -21.16 -39.81
N LYS A 71 35.48 -22.20 -38.99
CA LYS A 71 35.93 -23.58 -39.23
C LYS A 71 35.05 -24.37 -40.19
N SER A 72 33.72 -24.18 -40.15
CA SER A 72 32.76 -24.99 -40.94
C SER A 72 31.94 -24.20 -41.96
N GLY A 73 31.93 -22.86 -41.87
CA GLY A 73 31.03 -22.01 -42.64
C GLY A 73 29.64 -21.84 -42.02
N GLN A 74 29.35 -22.45 -40.86
CA GLN A 74 28.00 -22.49 -40.29
C GLN A 74 28.00 -22.21 -38.79
N THR A 75 27.10 -21.34 -38.34
CA THR A 75 26.69 -21.24 -36.94
C THR A 75 25.61 -22.29 -36.64
N ILE A 76 25.29 -22.55 -35.36
CA ILE A 76 24.27 -23.54 -34.98
C ILE A 76 22.90 -23.22 -35.62
N PRO A 77 22.37 -21.97 -35.60
CA PRO A 77 21.14 -21.64 -36.33
C PRO A 77 21.27 -21.79 -37.85
N LYS A 78 22.43 -21.44 -38.44
CA LYS A 78 22.66 -21.63 -39.89
C LYS A 78 22.62 -23.12 -40.26
N ARG A 79 23.02 -24.04 -39.39
CA ARG A 79 22.85 -25.50 -39.61
C ARG A 79 21.38 -25.92 -39.61
N TRP A 80 20.57 -25.44 -38.66
CA TRP A 80 19.14 -25.76 -38.60
C TRP A 80 18.36 -25.33 -39.86
N PHE A 81 18.83 -24.28 -40.54
CA PHE A 81 18.23 -23.75 -41.76
C PHE A 81 19.02 -24.07 -43.04
N GLY A 82 19.99 -24.99 -42.98
CA GLY A 82 20.72 -25.45 -44.17
C GLY A 82 21.56 -24.38 -44.88
N VAL A 83 22.06 -23.35 -44.18
CA VAL A 83 22.83 -22.24 -44.76
C VAL A 83 24.32 -22.42 -44.50
N ARG A 84 25.19 -22.16 -45.50
CA ARG A 84 26.65 -22.22 -45.36
C ARG A 84 27.36 -21.01 -45.97
N VAL A 85 28.34 -20.47 -45.25
CA VAL A 85 29.24 -19.41 -45.70
C VAL A 85 30.54 -20.01 -46.24
N VAL A 86 30.96 -19.57 -47.42
CA VAL A 86 32.21 -20.02 -48.07
C VAL A 86 33.01 -18.83 -48.63
N THR A 87 34.28 -19.07 -48.94
CA THR A 87 35.15 -18.18 -49.73
C THR A 87 34.96 -18.40 -51.23
N ALA A 88 35.65 -17.61 -52.06
CA ALA A 88 35.67 -17.80 -53.53
C ALA A 88 36.15 -19.19 -53.98
N TYR A 89 36.89 -19.91 -53.14
CA TYR A 89 37.40 -21.26 -53.42
C TYR A 89 36.56 -22.37 -52.76
N GLY A 90 35.31 -22.08 -52.35
CA GLY A 90 34.41 -23.04 -51.68
C GLY A 90 34.80 -23.42 -50.24
N ALA A 91 36.04 -23.15 -49.82
CA ALA A 91 36.53 -23.40 -48.47
C ALA A 91 35.83 -22.51 -47.42
N PRO A 92 35.73 -22.94 -46.14
CA PRO A 92 35.26 -22.12 -45.03
C PRO A 92 36.01 -20.78 -44.90
N PRO A 93 35.39 -19.73 -44.34
CA PRO A 93 35.97 -18.38 -44.31
C PRO A 93 37.27 -18.27 -43.50
N GLY A 94 37.50 -19.14 -42.51
CA GLY A 94 38.54 -18.95 -41.50
C GLY A 94 38.15 -17.86 -40.48
N LEU A 95 38.82 -17.86 -39.32
CA LEU A 95 38.40 -17.07 -38.17
C LEU A 95 38.49 -15.55 -38.44
N ILE A 96 39.56 -15.09 -39.08
CA ILE A 96 39.76 -13.67 -39.42
C ILE A 96 38.66 -13.14 -40.35
N ARG A 97 38.34 -13.84 -41.45
CA ARG A 97 37.28 -13.40 -42.37
C ARG A 97 35.89 -13.57 -41.76
N ALA A 98 35.65 -14.58 -40.92
CA ALA A 98 34.41 -14.71 -40.17
C ALA A 98 34.20 -13.54 -39.18
N LEU A 99 35.27 -13.10 -38.50
CA LEU A 99 35.25 -11.95 -37.61
C LEU A 99 35.02 -10.64 -38.38
N TRP A 100 35.75 -10.40 -39.49
CA TRP A 100 35.50 -9.23 -40.35
C TRP A 100 34.09 -9.23 -40.95
N ARG A 101 33.59 -10.38 -41.41
CA ARG A 101 32.23 -10.56 -41.93
C ARG A 101 31.18 -10.14 -40.89
N GLU A 102 31.25 -10.74 -39.71
CA GLU A 102 30.18 -10.63 -38.71
C GLU A 102 30.38 -9.35 -37.87
N ALA A 103 31.53 -9.18 -37.22
CA ALA A 103 31.77 -8.08 -36.28
C ALA A 103 31.93 -6.71 -36.96
N ALA A 104 32.63 -6.61 -38.09
CA ALA A 104 32.81 -5.32 -38.78
C ALA A 104 31.73 -5.08 -39.85
N GLY A 105 31.52 -6.05 -40.76
CA GLY A 105 30.60 -5.87 -41.89
C GLY A 105 29.11 -5.90 -41.50
N ARG A 106 28.67 -6.96 -40.81
CA ARG A 106 27.25 -7.23 -40.56
C ARG A 106 26.68 -6.47 -39.36
N TRP A 107 27.46 -6.29 -38.31
CA TRP A 107 27.03 -5.61 -37.08
C TRP A 107 27.73 -4.25 -36.89
N GLY A 108 29.05 -4.20 -37.00
CA GLY A 108 29.86 -3.02 -36.67
C GLY A 108 29.53 -1.78 -37.52
N LEU A 109 29.46 -1.91 -38.85
CA LEU A 109 29.09 -0.80 -39.72
C LEU A 109 27.62 -0.37 -39.54
N PRO A 110 26.60 -1.26 -39.63
CA PRO A 110 25.20 -0.86 -39.45
C PRO A 110 24.86 -0.29 -38.07
N LEU A 111 25.38 -0.88 -36.99
CA LEU A 111 25.15 -0.38 -35.63
C LEU A 111 26.02 0.85 -35.33
N GLY A 112 27.22 0.93 -35.90
CA GLY A 112 28.11 2.09 -35.77
C GLY A 112 27.54 3.33 -36.43
N THR A 113 27.01 3.22 -37.65
CA THR A 113 26.32 4.35 -38.32
C THR A 113 25.02 4.71 -37.61
N ALA A 114 24.22 3.73 -37.19
CA ALA A 114 23.01 3.99 -36.39
C ALA A 114 23.33 4.71 -35.07
N TYR A 115 24.37 4.27 -34.34
CA TYR A 115 24.82 4.91 -33.11
C TYR A 115 25.36 6.32 -33.34
N LEU A 116 26.18 6.55 -34.37
CA LEU A 116 26.69 7.88 -34.70
C LEU A 116 25.55 8.84 -35.09
N LEU A 117 24.61 8.39 -35.93
CA LEU A 117 23.42 9.19 -36.27
C LEU A 117 22.58 9.50 -35.02
N TRP A 118 22.29 8.50 -34.18
CA TRP A 118 21.56 8.72 -32.94
C TRP A 118 22.28 9.70 -32.00
N ARG A 119 23.60 9.56 -31.86
CA ARG A 119 24.41 10.32 -30.89
C ARG A 119 24.68 11.77 -31.30
N TYR A 120 24.73 12.06 -32.61
CA TYR A 120 25.07 13.38 -33.16
C TYR A 120 23.89 14.11 -33.84
N THR A 121 22.70 13.49 -33.90
CA THR A 121 21.45 14.20 -34.22
C THR A 121 20.64 14.47 -32.95
N GLY A 122 19.57 15.26 -33.06
CA GLY A 122 18.60 15.49 -31.97
C GLY A 122 17.78 14.26 -31.54
N ALA A 123 18.11 13.07 -32.03
CA ALA A 123 17.50 11.81 -31.60
C ALA A 123 18.00 11.32 -30.23
N PHE A 124 19.17 11.76 -29.77
CA PHE A 124 19.65 11.44 -28.42
C PHE A 124 18.79 12.17 -27.37
N PRO A 125 18.28 11.51 -26.32
CA PRO A 125 18.61 10.16 -25.84
C PRO A 125 17.54 9.07 -26.15
N ASP A 126 16.70 9.23 -27.17
CA ASP A 126 15.59 8.31 -27.42
C ASP A 126 16.05 6.93 -27.95
N PHE A 127 15.84 5.88 -27.15
CA PHE A 127 16.24 4.52 -27.49
C PHE A 127 15.31 3.81 -28.48
N GLY A 128 14.07 4.28 -28.64
CA GLY A 128 13.19 3.86 -29.72
C GLY A 128 13.72 4.32 -31.07
N ILE A 129 14.23 5.56 -31.15
CA ILE A 129 14.90 6.06 -32.37
C ILE A 129 16.22 5.32 -32.62
N LEU A 130 17.04 5.04 -31.61
CA LEU A 130 18.25 4.21 -31.78
C LEU A 130 17.90 2.81 -32.32
N LEU A 131 16.88 2.16 -31.75
CA LEU A 131 16.44 0.82 -32.15
C LEU A 131 15.85 0.82 -33.58
N GLY A 132 15.12 1.87 -33.94
CA GLY A 132 14.62 2.11 -35.30
C GLY A 132 15.75 2.32 -36.32
N LEU A 133 16.72 3.17 -36.00
CA LEU A 133 17.91 3.40 -36.84
C LEU A 133 18.76 2.14 -37.00
N ALA A 134 18.97 1.37 -35.92
CA ALA A 134 19.68 0.09 -35.96
C ALA A 134 18.95 -0.93 -36.84
N GLY A 135 17.62 -1.04 -36.70
CA GLY A 135 16.78 -1.88 -37.55
C GLY A 135 16.83 -1.47 -39.02
N PHE A 136 16.69 -0.18 -39.30
CA PHE A 136 16.79 0.36 -40.66
C PHE A 136 18.16 0.08 -41.30
N MET A 137 19.27 0.31 -40.58
CA MET A 137 20.61 0.04 -41.09
C MET A 137 20.85 -1.45 -41.33
N LEU A 138 20.36 -2.34 -40.46
CA LEU A 138 20.46 -3.80 -40.67
C LEU A 138 19.59 -4.28 -41.85
N LEU A 139 18.41 -3.68 -42.06
CA LEU A 139 17.56 -3.96 -43.22
C LEU A 139 18.17 -3.42 -44.53
N ALA A 140 18.81 -2.25 -44.49
CA ALA A 140 19.54 -1.70 -45.63
C ALA A 140 20.79 -2.56 -45.97
N GLU A 141 21.50 -3.07 -44.96
CA GLU A 141 22.62 -4.00 -45.15
C GLU A 141 22.14 -5.30 -45.82
N ALA A 142 21.06 -5.91 -45.32
CA ALA A 142 20.47 -7.10 -45.93
C ALA A 142 19.94 -6.82 -47.36
N GLY A 143 19.27 -5.68 -47.55
CA GLY A 143 18.73 -5.22 -48.84
C GLY A 143 19.80 -4.90 -49.88
N SER A 144 21.05 -4.62 -49.48
CA SER A 144 22.16 -4.33 -50.39
C SER A 144 22.48 -5.49 -51.37
N ALA A 145 22.01 -6.71 -51.08
CA ALA A 145 22.06 -7.84 -51.98
C ALA A 145 21.18 -7.67 -53.24
N LEU A 146 20.08 -6.93 -53.17
CA LEU A 146 19.18 -6.68 -54.31
C LEU A 146 19.84 -5.78 -55.37
N PHE A 147 20.62 -4.81 -54.93
CA PHE A 147 21.34 -3.84 -55.76
C PHE A 147 22.69 -4.37 -56.27
N ASN A 148 22.77 -5.66 -56.59
CA ASN A 148 24.01 -6.33 -56.97
C ASN A 148 23.72 -7.51 -57.91
N GLY A 149 24.30 -7.51 -59.12
CA GLY A 149 24.18 -8.63 -60.07
C GLY A 149 24.69 -9.97 -59.53
N GLN A 150 25.59 -9.95 -58.53
CA GLN A 150 26.09 -11.15 -57.84
C GLN A 150 25.34 -11.48 -56.52
N ARG A 151 24.22 -10.79 -56.24
CA ARG A 151 23.35 -10.98 -55.06
C ARG A 151 24.05 -11.00 -53.68
N ARG A 152 25.21 -10.35 -53.54
CA ARG A 152 25.95 -10.29 -52.27
C ARG A 152 25.56 -9.08 -51.44
N THR A 153 25.26 -9.32 -50.17
CA THR A 153 25.21 -8.32 -49.08
C THR A 153 26.54 -7.56 -48.95
N LEU A 154 26.52 -6.45 -48.21
CA LEU A 154 27.69 -5.60 -47.99
C LEU A 154 28.71 -6.31 -47.09
N HIS A 155 28.25 -7.03 -46.06
CA HIS A 155 29.10 -7.84 -45.18
C HIS A 155 29.80 -9.01 -45.89
N ASP A 156 29.20 -9.55 -46.95
CA ASP A 156 29.80 -10.61 -47.77
C ASP A 156 30.92 -10.08 -48.67
N ARG A 157 30.75 -8.88 -49.22
CA ARG A 157 31.77 -8.18 -50.03
C ARG A 157 33.00 -7.85 -49.18
N LEU A 158 32.81 -7.24 -48.01
CA LEU A 158 33.90 -6.86 -47.09
C LEU A 158 34.77 -8.05 -46.65
N ALA A 159 34.18 -9.25 -46.51
CA ALA A 159 34.90 -10.45 -46.09
C ALA A 159 35.37 -11.35 -47.23
N GLY A 160 35.02 -11.05 -48.49
CA GLY A 160 35.31 -11.93 -49.64
C GLY A 160 34.58 -13.27 -49.57
N THR A 161 33.33 -13.27 -49.07
CA THR A 161 32.54 -14.49 -48.83
C THR A 161 31.26 -14.55 -49.66
N TYR A 162 30.60 -15.70 -49.60
CA TYR A 162 29.35 -16.04 -50.28
C TYR A 162 28.47 -16.87 -49.34
N VAL A 163 27.15 -16.78 -49.51
CA VAL A 163 26.17 -17.67 -48.86
C VAL A 163 25.67 -18.72 -49.85
N LEU A 164 25.75 -19.99 -49.47
CA LEU A 164 25.17 -21.13 -50.16
C LEU A 164 24.01 -21.70 -49.34
N ASP A 165 22.94 -22.08 -50.03
CA ASP A 165 21.85 -22.90 -49.51
C ASP A 165 22.23 -24.38 -49.73
N THR A 166 22.52 -25.11 -48.66
CA THR A 166 22.86 -26.54 -48.68
C THR A 166 21.64 -27.45 -48.57
N ALA A 167 20.43 -26.91 -48.39
CA ALA A 167 19.19 -27.69 -48.53
C ALA A 167 18.82 -27.87 -50.02
N ARG A 168 19.23 -26.94 -50.89
CA ARG A 168 19.16 -27.10 -52.35
C ARG A 168 20.29 -27.98 -52.88
N LYS A 169 19.98 -29.24 -53.20
CA LYS A 169 20.81 -30.04 -54.11
C LYS A 169 20.78 -29.38 -55.50
N TYR A 170 21.89 -28.79 -55.92
CA TYR A 170 22.11 -28.53 -57.35
C TYR A 170 22.50 -29.85 -58.02
N SER A 171 21.70 -30.29 -59.00
CA SER A 171 22.06 -31.38 -59.91
C SER A 171 23.20 -30.93 -60.82
N SER A 172 24.23 -31.76 -60.95
CA SER A 172 25.44 -31.45 -61.71
C SER A 172 25.33 -31.93 -63.15
N TYR A 173 25.28 -30.96 -64.07
CA TYR A 173 25.36 -31.11 -65.54
C TYR A 173 24.15 -31.79 -66.22
N PRO A 174 23.82 -31.39 -67.47
CA PRO A 174 22.76 -32.03 -68.25
C PRO A 174 23.28 -33.26 -69.00
N ASP A 175 22.42 -34.26 -69.18
CA ASP A 175 22.58 -35.30 -70.20
C ASP A 175 21.34 -35.32 -71.12
N SER A 176 21.48 -35.97 -72.28
CA SER A 176 20.69 -35.71 -73.48
C SER A 176 19.58 -36.73 -73.73
N SER A 177 18.33 -36.28 -73.58
CA SER A 177 17.15 -36.69 -74.33
C SER A 177 15.96 -35.85 -73.85
N GLY A 178 15.05 -35.49 -74.74
CA GLY A 178 13.93 -34.61 -74.41
C GLY A 178 12.60 -35.35 -74.38
N ASP A 179 11.66 -34.82 -73.60
CA ASP A 179 10.35 -34.46 -74.15
C ASP A 179 9.70 -33.31 -73.34
N TRP A 180 8.63 -32.71 -73.87
CA TRP A 180 7.93 -31.56 -73.27
C TRP A 180 6.51 -31.91 -72.78
N GLN A 181 6.26 -31.79 -71.47
CA GLN A 181 5.00 -31.39 -70.80
C GLN A 181 5.20 -31.54 -69.27
N SER A 182 5.14 -30.51 -68.42
CA SER A 182 4.09 -29.54 -68.06
C SER A 182 3.11 -30.03 -66.97
N ALA A 183 3.38 -29.58 -65.74
CA ALA A 183 2.47 -29.35 -64.61
C ALA A 183 1.24 -30.26 -64.37
N ASP A 184 1.28 -31.03 -63.28
CA ASP A 184 0.16 -31.23 -62.34
C ASP A 184 0.71 -31.06 -60.90
N ASN A 185 0.03 -30.56 -59.86
CA ASN A 185 -1.40 -30.53 -59.49
C ASN A 185 -2.02 -31.87 -59.06
N GLY A 186 -1.55 -32.38 -57.92
CA GLY A 186 -2.45 -32.84 -56.84
C GLY A 186 -3.25 -34.13 -57.03
N HIS A 187 -3.22 -34.77 -58.19
CA HIS A 187 -4.01 -35.98 -58.50
C HIS A 187 -3.11 -37.21 -58.68
N SER A 188 -3.12 -38.11 -57.71
CA SER A 188 -2.44 -39.40 -57.80
C SER A 188 -3.34 -40.45 -58.46
N VAL A 189 -3.10 -40.76 -59.73
CA VAL A 189 -3.68 -41.93 -60.39
C VAL A 189 -2.78 -43.14 -60.10
N THR A 190 -3.30 -44.12 -59.37
CA THR A 190 -2.62 -45.40 -59.11
C THR A 190 -3.11 -46.44 -60.11
N LEU A 191 -2.19 -46.98 -60.92
CA LEU A 191 -2.40 -48.19 -61.70
C LEU A 191 -1.71 -49.35 -60.97
N GLU A 192 -2.49 -50.26 -60.40
CA GLU A 192 -1.95 -51.54 -59.92
C GLU A 192 -1.82 -52.51 -61.11
N VAL A 193 -0.66 -53.16 -61.23
CA VAL A 193 -0.42 -54.25 -62.16
C VAL A 193 -0.01 -55.45 -61.32
N GLU A 194 -0.89 -56.45 -61.25
CA GLU A 194 -0.76 -57.63 -60.40
C GLU A 194 0.15 -58.67 -61.07
N ASN A 195 1.39 -58.79 -60.59
CA ASN A 195 2.36 -59.77 -61.11
C ASN A 195 2.11 -61.16 -60.51
N GLY A 196 1.19 -61.91 -61.13
CA GLY A 196 0.91 -63.32 -60.84
C GLY A 196 2.05 -64.27 -61.20
N TRP A 197 2.39 -65.15 -60.25
CA TRP A 197 3.51 -66.09 -60.23
C TRP A 197 3.53 -67.22 -61.29
N HIS A 198 4.72 -67.86 -61.41
CA HIS A 198 4.99 -69.24 -61.89
C HIS A 198 4.85 -69.55 -63.40
N SER A 199 5.59 -70.50 -64.00
CA SER A 199 6.73 -71.35 -63.56
C SER A 199 7.55 -71.88 -64.75
N SER A 200 8.66 -72.58 -64.44
CA SER A 200 9.23 -73.76 -65.15
C SER A 200 9.67 -73.64 -66.63
N ASP A 201 11.00 -73.78 -66.79
CA ASP A 201 11.72 -74.67 -67.72
C ASP A 201 11.80 -74.41 -69.25
N GLU A 202 13.05 -74.55 -69.71
CA GLU A 202 13.60 -74.93 -71.03
C GLU A 202 13.38 -74.08 -72.32
N ASP A 203 14.44 -74.16 -73.14
CA ASP A 203 14.60 -73.90 -74.57
C ASP A 203 14.36 -72.52 -75.25
N ALA A 204 15.47 -72.06 -75.85
CA ALA A 204 15.64 -71.63 -77.24
C ALA A 204 14.80 -70.49 -77.87
N ALA A 205 15.53 -69.41 -78.18
CA ALA A 205 15.47 -68.62 -79.42
C ALA A 205 14.25 -67.71 -79.74
N ASN A 206 14.60 -66.46 -80.13
CA ASN A 206 13.87 -65.57 -81.03
C ASN A 206 12.42 -65.21 -80.70
N GLY A 207 12.28 -64.15 -79.90
CA GLY A 207 11.01 -63.59 -79.46
C GLY A 207 10.09 -62.95 -80.51
N HIS A 208 8.98 -62.43 -80.00
CA HIS A 208 8.29 -61.24 -80.52
C HIS A 208 7.61 -60.50 -79.34
N ARG A 209 7.12 -59.27 -79.59
CA ARG A 209 6.50 -58.42 -78.56
C ARG A 209 5.04 -58.81 -78.29
N TYR A 210 4.58 -58.62 -77.06
CA TYR A 210 3.15 -58.43 -76.74
C TYR A 210 2.99 -57.43 -75.58
N ASN A 211 1.95 -56.59 -75.65
CA ASN A 211 1.59 -55.63 -74.59
C ASN A 211 0.22 -56.01 -73.99
N PRO A 212 0.07 -56.13 -72.67
CA PRO A 212 -1.24 -56.18 -72.01
C PRO A 212 -1.71 -54.78 -71.58
N THR A 213 -3.03 -54.59 -71.52
CA THR A 213 -3.71 -53.32 -71.19
C THR A 213 -4.40 -53.37 -69.83
N VAL A 214 -4.34 -52.28 -69.06
CA VAL A 214 -5.08 -52.15 -67.78
C VAL A 214 -6.50 -51.65 -68.02
N THR A 215 -7.49 -52.28 -67.39
CA THR A 215 -8.92 -51.95 -67.51
C THR A 215 -9.48 -51.39 -66.20
N THR A 216 -10.30 -50.33 -66.32
CA THR A 216 -10.97 -49.56 -65.24
C THR A 216 -10.05 -48.69 -64.37
N ILE A 217 -10.59 -47.54 -63.95
CA ILE A 217 -9.95 -46.53 -63.08
C ILE A 217 -10.99 -46.16 -62.01
N VAL A 218 -10.62 -46.19 -60.74
CA VAL A 218 -11.49 -45.79 -59.62
C VAL A 218 -10.95 -44.52 -58.98
N LEU A 219 -11.77 -43.46 -58.95
CA LEU A 219 -11.42 -42.17 -58.37
C LEU A 219 -12.14 -41.99 -57.03
N THR A 220 -11.38 -41.84 -55.93
CA THR A 220 -11.92 -41.48 -54.60
C THR A 220 -11.25 -40.23 -54.06
N SER A 221 -12.02 -39.17 -53.82
CA SER A 221 -11.52 -37.89 -53.30
C SER A 221 -11.50 -37.85 -51.77
N LYS A 222 -10.31 -37.68 -51.17
CA LYS A 222 -10.18 -37.40 -49.74
C LYS A 222 -10.29 -35.90 -49.47
N VAL A 223 -11.42 -35.47 -48.92
CA VAL A 223 -11.60 -34.11 -48.39
C VAL A 223 -10.65 -33.91 -47.20
N GLN A 224 -9.84 -32.86 -47.24
CA GLN A 224 -8.82 -32.60 -46.23
C GLN A 224 -9.23 -31.40 -45.34
N GLN A 225 -9.40 -31.64 -44.04
CA GLN A 225 -9.81 -30.61 -43.08
C GLN A 225 -8.73 -29.51 -42.88
N PRO A 226 -9.13 -28.26 -42.57
CA PRO A 226 -8.19 -27.16 -42.38
C PRO A 226 -7.31 -27.37 -41.14
N ARG A 227 -5.98 -27.30 -41.32
CA ARG A 227 -5.02 -27.32 -40.21
C ARG A 227 -5.04 -25.99 -39.46
N SER A 228 -5.13 -26.04 -38.13
CA SER A 228 -4.89 -24.89 -37.28
C SER A 228 -3.44 -24.40 -37.40
N VAL A 229 -3.25 -23.09 -37.54
CA VAL A 229 -1.92 -22.50 -37.75
C VAL A 229 -1.17 -22.43 -36.42
N SER A 230 -0.43 -23.49 -36.11
CA SER A 230 0.50 -23.50 -34.98
C SER A 230 1.58 -22.45 -35.17
N LEU A 231 1.79 -21.61 -34.15
CA LEU A 231 2.87 -20.61 -34.12
C LEU A 231 4.22 -21.23 -34.50
N TRP A 232 4.52 -22.43 -33.99
CA TRP A 232 5.78 -23.14 -34.25
C TRP A 232 5.96 -23.58 -35.71
N TRP A 233 4.87 -23.84 -36.44
CA TRP A 233 4.92 -24.14 -37.87
C TRP A 233 5.23 -22.89 -38.68
N TRP A 234 4.56 -21.77 -38.40
CA TRP A 234 4.87 -20.47 -39.00
C TRP A 234 6.32 -20.05 -38.69
N MET A 235 6.77 -20.28 -37.45
CA MET A 235 8.14 -19.98 -37.04
C MET A 235 9.21 -20.77 -37.81
N ARG A 236 8.88 -21.98 -38.30
CA ARG A 236 9.74 -22.78 -39.20
C ARG A 236 9.69 -22.32 -40.65
N GLN A 237 8.56 -21.79 -41.14
CA GLN A 237 8.44 -21.28 -42.51
C GLN A 237 9.10 -19.92 -42.72
N HIS A 238 9.27 -19.10 -41.66
CA HIS A 238 9.96 -17.81 -41.75
C HIS A 238 11.20 -17.67 -40.82
N PRO A 239 12.26 -18.49 -41.03
CA PRO A 239 13.45 -18.52 -40.16
C PRO A 239 14.12 -17.18 -39.86
N GLY A 240 14.21 -16.30 -40.86
CA GLY A 240 14.86 -15.01 -40.71
C GLY A 240 14.06 -14.03 -39.85
N LEU A 241 12.73 -14.07 -39.97
CA LEU A 241 11.83 -13.12 -39.31
C LEU A 241 11.63 -13.47 -37.83
N THR A 242 11.61 -14.75 -37.49
CA THR A 242 11.59 -15.20 -36.09
C THR A 242 12.90 -14.93 -35.36
N LEU A 243 14.05 -15.23 -35.99
CA LEU A 243 15.35 -14.84 -35.44
C LEU A 243 15.45 -13.33 -35.25
N LEU A 244 14.89 -12.53 -36.16
CA LEU A 244 14.84 -11.08 -36.03
C LEU A 244 13.97 -10.64 -34.84
N ILE A 245 12.73 -11.14 -34.70
CA ILE A 245 11.85 -10.78 -33.57
C ILE A 245 12.49 -11.14 -32.22
N VAL A 246 13.04 -12.36 -32.08
CA VAL A 246 13.70 -12.80 -30.83
C VAL A 246 14.97 -11.98 -30.56
N SER A 247 15.74 -11.65 -31.60
CA SER A 247 16.90 -10.76 -31.47
C SER A 247 16.52 -9.34 -31.06
N PHE A 248 15.40 -8.80 -31.57
CA PHE A 248 14.89 -7.48 -31.18
C PHE A 248 14.39 -7.47 -29.73
N ALA A 249 13.63 -8.49 -29.31
CA ALA A 249 13.16 -8.59 -27.92
C ALA A 249 14.34 -8.72 -26.93
N GLY A 250 15.33 -9.55 -27.26
CA GLY A 250 16.56 -9.68 -26.48
C GLY A 250 17.38 -8.38 -26.45
N MET A 251 17.60 -7.75 -27.61
CA MET A 251 18.35 -6.50 -27.71
C MET A 251 17.66 -5.35 -26.99
N ALA A 252 16.33 -5.21 -27.10
CA ALA A 252 15.56 -4.20 -26.37
C ALA A 252 15.60 -4.43 -24.85
N SER A 253 15.56 -5.69 -24.38
CA SER A 253 15.70 -6.01 -22.95
C SER A 253 17.11 -5.69 -22.43
N ILE A 254 18.16 -6.06 -23.17
CA ILE A 254 19.55 -5.74 -22.83
C ILE A 254 19.77 -4.22 -22.82
N LEU A 255 19.32 -3.52 -23.87
CA LEU A 255 19.38 -2.06 -23.97
C LEU A 255 18.66 -1.42 -22.80
N GLY A 256 17.44 -1.86 -22.46
CA GLY A 256 16.68 -1.40 -21.30
C GLY A 256 17.43 -1.59 -19.97
N THR A 257 18.14 -2.70 -19.77
CA THR A 257 18.97 -2.90 -18.57
C THR A 257 20.26 -2.08 -18.56
N PHE A 258 20.93 -1.93 -19.70
CA PHE A 258 22.17 -1.15 -19.88
C PHE A 258 21.89 0.35 -19.69
N VAL A 259 20.90 0.87 -20.40
CA VAL A 259 20.37 2.23 -20.22
C VAL A 259 19.93 2.38 -18.77
N GLY A 260 19.15 1.42 -18.27
CA GLY A 260 18.76 1.29 -16.87
C GLY A 260 19.91 1.42 -15.88
N THR A 261 21.12 0.99 -16.25
CA THR A 261 22.33 1.11 -15.43
C THR A 261 23.23 2.32 -15.76
N GLN A 262 22.80 3.31 -16.54
CA GLN A 262 23.31 4.70 -16.42
C GLN A 262 22.36 5.56 -15.57
N VAL A 263 21.04 5.27 -15.54
CA VAL A 263 20.23 5.48 -14.30
C VAL A 263 20.73 4.59 -13.16
N TYR A 264 21.63 3.67 -13.47
CA TYR A 264 22.54 2.99 -12.55
C TYR A 264 23.70 3.85 -12.03
N ILE A 265 24.20 4.81 -12.87
CA ILE A 265 25.59 5.34 -12.85
C ILE A 265 25.93 6.88 -13.02
N GLN A 266 25.08 7.87 -13.42
CA GLN A 266 25.41 9.34 -13.27
C GLN A 266 25.05 10.07 -11.92
N ASN A 267 23.78 10.43 -11.65
CA ASN A 267 23.16 11.03 -10.42
C ASN A 267 23.79 10.78 -9.01
N GLN A 268 24.55 9.73 -8.67
CA GLN A 268 25.22 9.55 -7.37
C GLN A 268 26.72 9.89 -7.42
N ALA A 269 27.32 10.04 -8.59
CA ALA A 269 28.46 10.95 -8.70
C ALA A 269 28.00 12.36 -8.31
N ASN A 270 26.86 12.81 -8.87
CA ASN A 270 26.24 14.08 -8.48
C ASN A 270 25.87 14.12 -6.99
N ARG A 271 25.20 13.11 -6.41
CA ARG A 271 24.91 13.04 -4.96
C ARG A 271 26.16 12.93 -4.09
N ARG A 272 27.29 12.40 -4.58
CA ARG A 272 28.57 12.39 -3.83
C ARG A 272 29.14 13.81 -3.79
N SER A 273 29.24 14.47 -4.94
CA SER A 273 29.68 15.87 -5.05
C SER A 273 28.78 16.81 -4.21
N PHE A 274 27.47 16.71 -4.38
CA PHE A 274 26.48 17.48 -3.60
C PHE A 274 26.59 17.20 -2.09
N LYS A 275 26.86 15.95 -1.67
CA LYS A 275 27.12 15.64 -0.26
C LYS A 275 28.45 16.22 0.26
N GLN A 276 29.49 16.31 -0.56
CA GLN A 276 30.74 16.98 -0.16
C GLN A 276 30.53 18.48 0.00
N GLN A 277 29.89 19.13 -0.97
CA GLN A 277 29.56 20.55 -0.91
C GLN A 277 28.63 20.87 0.27
N ASN A 278 27.59 20.06 0.51
CA ASN A 278 26.74 20.21 1.68
C ASN A 278 27.51 19.97 2.99
N ASN A 279 28.48 19.05 3.02
CA ASN A 279 29.32 18.84 4.20
C ASN A 279 30.22 20.03 4.51
N GLU A 280 30.83 20.66 3.51
CA GLU A 280 31.65 21.86 3.68
C GLU A 280 30.81 23.05 4.16
N VAL A 281 29.64 23.29 3.55
CA VAL A 281 28.69 24.32 3.98
C VAL A 281 28.19 24.07 5.41
N PHE A 282 27.82 22.82 5.74
CA PHE A 282 27.37 22.46 7.08
C PHE A 282 28.45 22.71 8.13
N LEU A 283 29.70 22.30 7.88
CA LEU A 283 30.82 22.53 8.79
C LEU A 283 31.16 24.04 8.94
N ALA A 284 31.05 24.83 7.88
CA ALA A 284 31.24 26.28 7.94
C ALA A 284 30.18 26.96 8.81
N LEU A 285 28.90 26.58 8.64
CA LEU A 285 27.79 27.12 9.44
C LEU A 285 27.86 26.69 10.92
N VAL A 286 28.19 25.42 11.19
CA VAL A 286 28.42 24.93 12.56
C VAL A 286 29.60 25.65 13.22
N LYS A 287 30.69 25.93 12.48
CA LYS A 287 31.80 26.75 12.98
C LYS A 287 31.35 28.18 13.30
N GLN A 288 30.53 28.80 12.45
CA GLN A 288 30.02 30.16 12.69
C GLN A 288 29.19 30.24 13.98
N LEU A 289 28.45 29.19 14.33
CA LEU A 289 27.68 29.15 15.59
C LEU A 289 28.54 29.18 16.87
N SER A 290 29.84 28.90 16.77
CA SER A 290 30.79 29.01 17.88
C SER A 290 31.38 30.42 18.07
N SER A 291 31.02 31.41 17.24
CA SER A 291 31.60 32.76 17.33
C SER A 291 31.25 33.47 18.64
N THR A 292 32.19 34.29 19.13
CA THR A 292 32.08 35.10 20.37
C THR A 292 32.29 36.59 20.09
N SER A 293 31.98 37.04 18.87
CA SER A 293 32.03 38.43 18.43
C SER A 293 30.93 39.29 19.09
N ALA A 294 31.08 40.61 19.04
CA ALA A 294 30.01 41.53 19.48
C ALA A 294 28.72 41.40 18.64
N THR A 295 28.86 40.96 17.38
CA THR A 295 27.80 40.66 16.41
C THR A 295 27.29 39.21 16.47
N ALA A 296 27.77 38.39 17.42
CA ALA A 296 27.55 36.94 17.41
C ALA A 296 26.08 36.51 17.42
N ILE A 297 25.15 37.30 17.99
CA ILE A 297 23.72 36.93 17.99
C ILE A 297 23.17 36.92 16.56
N GLU A 298 23.37 37.99 15.79
CA GLU A 298 22.90 38.09 14.40
C GLU A 298 23.61 37.07 13.48
N GLU A 299 24.93 36.89 13.66
CA GLU A 299 25.70 35.85 12.96
C GLU A 299 25.13 34.44 13.22
N ARG A 300 24.81 34.13 14.48
CA ARG A 300 24.22 32.84 14.87
C ARG A 300 22.81 32.68 14.30
N GLN A 301 21.97 33.72 14.35
CA GLN A 301 20.65 33.68 13.72
C GLN A 301 20.73 33.42 12.22
N GLY A 302 21.64 34.10 11.51
CA GLY A 302 21.92 33.85 10.10
C GLY A 302 22.34 32.40 9.83
N ALA A 303 23.25 31.85 10.64
CA ALA A 303 23.72 30.47 10.51
C ALA A 303 22.62 29.43 10.82
N ILE A 304 21.77 29.66 11.83
CA ILE A 304 20.60 28.82 12.16
C ILE A 304 19.63 28.77 10.96
N LEU A 305 19.30 29.92 10.37
CA LEU A 305 18.38 30.01 9.22
C LEU A 305 19.00 29.45 7.93
N ALA A 306 20.32 29.52 7.77
CA ALA A 306 21.03 28.87 6.67
C ALA A 306 21.01 27.33 6.79
N LEU A 307 21.25 26.79 7.99
CA LEU A 307 21.12 25.34 8.26
C LEU A 307 19.69 24.85 8.03
N ALA A 308 18.68 25.66 8.36
CA ALA A 308 17.27 25.35 8.07
C ALA A 308 17.00 25.14 6.57
N ARG A 309 17.57 26.01 5.73
CA ARG A 309 17.43 25.97 4.26
C ARG A 309 18.26 24.86 3.59
N GLN A 310 19.22 24.27 4.29
CA GLN A 310 20.15 23.30 3.72
C GLN A 310 19.59 21.86 3.69
N ASP A 311 19.59 21.22 2.53
CA ASP A 311 19.25 19.79 2.36
C ASP A 311 20.39 18.86 2.86
N ASP A 312 20.56 18.81 4.18
CA ASP A 312 21.44 17.85 4.86
C ASP A 312 20.71 17.24 6.08
N ALA A 313 20.59 15.92 6.10
CA ALA A 313 19.91 15.15 7.16
C ALA A 313 20.52 15.31 8.57
N ARG A 314 21.68 15.97 8.70
CA ARG A 314 22.28 16.34 10.00
C ARG A 314 21.78 17.69 10.52
N SER A 315 21.26 18.56 9.65
CA SER A 315 20.76 19.89 10.03
C SER A 315 19.65 19.80 11.08
N VAL A 316 18.67 18.90 10.88
CA VAL A 316 17.53 18.74 11.77
C VAL A 316 17.94 18.21 13.16
N PRO A 317 18.68 17.08 13.30
CA PRO A 317 19.18 16.64 14.61
C PRO A 317 20.04 17.68 15.33
N PHE A 318 20.92 18.39 14.60
CA PHE A 318 21.79 19.41 15.18
C PHE A 318 21.02 20.64 15.67
N LEU A 319 20.03 21.11 14.91
CA LEU A 319 19.16 22.21 15.34
C LEU A 319 18.29 21.82 16.55
N VAL A 320 17.85 20.56 16.66
CA VAL A 320 17.13 20.07 17.85
C VAL A 320 18.05 19.97 19.07
N ASP A 321 19.28 19.49 18.92
CA ASP A 321 20.26 19.47 20.02
C ASP A 321 20.61 20.89 20.49
N LEU A 322 20.81 21.83 19.55
CA LEU A 322 20.99 23.24 19.85
C LEU A 322 19.78 23.84 20.60
N LEU A 323 18.55 23.50 20.22
CA LEU A 323 17.34 23.91 20.96
C LEU A 323 17.32 23.36 22.39
N GLY A 324 17.84 22.14 22.60
CA GLY A 324 17.99 21.52 23.92
C GLY A 324 19.05 22.17 24.80
N GLN A 325 20.03 22.88 24.23
CA GLN A 325 21.20 23.44 24.94
C GLN A 325 21.25 24.97 25.00
N GLU A 326 20.59 25.69 24.09
CA GLU A 326 20.64 27.16 23.96
C GLU A 326 20.05 27.88 25.19
N LYS A 327 20.64 29.01 25.57
CA LYS A 327 20.25 29.83 26.74
C LYS A 327 19.57 31.14 26.36
N THR A 328 19.70 31.57 25.11
CA THR A 328 19.31 32.89 24.61
C THR A 328 17.90 32.85 24.02
N PRO A 329 16.91 33.60 24.54
CA PRO A 329 15.52 33.50 24.08
C PRO A 329 15.31 33.78 22.59
N SER A 330 16.03 34.75 22.01
CA SER A 330 15.95 35.06 20.58
C SER A 330 16.53 33.95 19.68
N LEU A 331 17.60 33.28 20.13
CA LEU A 331 18.15 32.12 19.43
C LEU A 331 17.20 30.92 19.55
N ILE A 332 16.62 30.67 20.73
CA ILE A 332 15.57 29.64 20.92
C ILE A 332 14.40 29.83 19.94
N GLU A 333 13.90 31.07 19.77
CA GLU A 333 12.86 31.35 18.79
C GLU A 333 13.34 31.16 17.34
N THR A 334 14.57 31.60 17.01
CA THR A 334 15.12 31.45 15.66
C THR A 334 15.29 29.96 15.30
N ILE A 335 15.71 29.12 16.25
CA ILE A 335 15.81 27.67 16.10
C ILE A 335 14.41 27.05 15.97
N GLN A 336 13.42 27.54 16.73
CA GLN A 336 12.02 27.12 16.58
C GLN A 336 11.50 27.38 15.15
N GLN A 337 11.74 28.58 14.61
CA GLN A 337 11.34 28.95 13.25
C GLN A 337 12.07 28.10 12.20
N ALA A 338 13.37 27.89 12.37
CA ALA A 338 14.17 27.00 11.53
C ALA A 338 13.61 25.56 11.49
N LEU A 339 13.31 24.97 12.65
CA LEU A 339 12.77 23.61 12.75
C LEU A 339 11.34 23.49 12.20
N VAL A 340 10.51 24.53 12.34
CA VAL A 340 9.18 24.55 11.70
C VAL A 340 9.31 24.56 10.17
N SER A 341 10.27 25.30 9.60
CA SER A 341 10.49 25.33 8.15
C SER A 341 10.96 24.01 7.53
N LYS A 342 11.42 23.05 8.37
CA LYS A 342 11.77 21.67 8.00
C LYS A 342 10.56 20.72 7.95
N GLY A 343 9.41 21.14 8.48
CA GLY A 343 8.18 20.35 8.43
C GLY A 343 8.30 18.97 9.08
N PRO A 344 7.70 17.91 8.49
CA PRO A 344 7.60 16.58 9.12
C PRO A 344 8.93 15.93 9.52
N GLU A 345 10.05 16.22 8.82
CA GLU A 345 11.37 15.67 9.15
C GLU A 345 11.82 16.04 10.59
N ALA A 346 11.36 17.20 11.10
CA ALA A 346 11.69 17.66 12.45
C ALA A 346 10.91 16.93 13.56
N LEU A 347 9.82 16.21 13.28
CA LEU A 347 9.00 15.61 14.32
C LEU A 347 9.71 14.50 15.13
N PRO A 348 10.36 13.48 14.55
CA PRO A 348 11.01 12.41 15.32
C PRO A 348 12.17 12.85 16.24
N PRO A 349 13.01 13.87 15.90
CA PRO A 349 13.94 14.44 16.86
C PRO A 349 13.26 15.40 17.87
N LEU A 350 12.27 16.22 17.46
CA LEU A 350 11.52 17.08 18.39
C LEU A 350 10.74 16.27 19.45
N GLN A 351 10.15 15.14 19.09
CA GLN A 351 9.47 14.19 19.99
C GLN A 351 10.43 13.68 21.08
N ARG A 352 11.66 13.31 20.71
CA ARG A 352 12.69 12.86 21.66
C ARG A 352 13.18 13.99 22.57
N LEU A 353 13.38 15.20 22.03
CA LEU A 353 13.72 16.37 22.85
C LEU A 353 12.60 16.71 23.84
N ASN A 354 11.35 16.68 23.40
CA ASN A 354 10.17 16.93 24.22
C ASN A 354 10.09 15.93 25.40
N GLN A 355 10.34 14.64 25.14
CA GLN A 355 10.41 13.60 26.18
C GLN A 355 11.60 13.80 27.14
N SER A 356 12.78 14.21 26.64
CA SER A 356 13.94 14.53 27.49
C SER A 356 13.63 15.69 28.43
N LEU A 357 13.20 16.84 27.88
CA LEU A 357 12.91 18.04 28.65
C LEU A 357 11.78 17.83 29.67
N GLN A 358 10.84 16.92 29.42
CA GLN A 358 9.84 16.52 30.41
C GLN A 358 10.45 15.77 31.61
N ASN A 359 11.48 14.95 31.40
CA ASN A 359 12.18 14.24 32.48
C ASN A 359 13.16 15.17 33.22
N ASP A 360 13.83 16.07 32.49
CA ASP A 360 14.66 17.12 33.07
C ASP A 360 13.84 18.02 34.00
N GLN A 361 12.66 18.46 33.55
CA GLN A 361 11.73 19.26 34.34
C GLN A 361 11.26 18.55 35.63
N LYS A 362 10.88 17.26 35.56
CA LYS A 362 10.50 16.47 36.76
C LYS A 362 11.63 16.39 37.78
N THR A 363 12.87 16.25 37.32
CA THR A 363 14.06 16.19 38.18
C THR A 363 14.34 17.55 38.82
N LEU A 364 14.33 18.62 38.02
CA LEU A 364 14.63 19.98 38.47
C LEU A 364 13.58 20.54 39.46
N VAL A 365 12.34 20.07 39.44
CA VAL A 365 11.31 20.44 40.45
C VAL A 365 11.74 20.09 41.88
N HIS A 366 12.56 19.05 42.07
CA HIS A 366 13.02 18.61 43.39
C HIS A 366 14.47 19.01 43.72
N GLN A 367 15.29 19.34 42.73
CA GLN A 367 16.74 19.49 42.89
C GLN A 367 17.38 20.70 42.18
N GLY A 368 16.65 21.37 41.28
CA GLY A 368 17.16 22.45 40.43
C GLY A 368 16.90 23.85 40.96
N SER A 369 17.72 24.82 40.55
CA SER A 369 17.46 26.23 40.84
C SER A 369 16.25 26.77 40.05
N PRO A 370 15.60 27.85 40.52
CA PRO A 370 14.50 28.49 39.78
C PRO A 370 14.90 28.96 38.37
N GLN A 371 16.17 29.33 38.16
CA GLN A 371 16.68 29.76 36.85
C GLN A 371 16.77 28.57 35.87
N GLU A 372 17.22 27.40 36.34
CA GLU A 372 17.28 26.18 35.51
C GLU A 372 15.89 25.63 35.20
N GLN A 373 14.98 25.64 36.18
CA GLN A 373 13.56 25.30 35.98
C GLN A 373 12.92 26.20 34.90
N GLN A 374 13.11 27.52 34.99
CA GLN A 374 12.61 28.48 34.01
C GLN A 374 13.24 28.27 32.62
N LEU A 375 14.54 27.95 32.56
CA LEU A 375 15.27 27.69 31.31
C LEU A 375 14.76 26.43 30.60
N VAL A 376 14.61 25.32 31.31
CA VAL A 376 14.06 24.07 30.74
C VAL A 376 12.60 24.27 30.32
N ALA A 377 11.79 25.00 31.08
CA ALA A 377 10.42 25.35 30.68
C ALA A 377 10.38 26.18 29.38
N MET A 378 11.29 27.15 29.19
CA MET A 378 11.38 27.90 27.93
C MET A 378 11.71 27.00 26.73
N ARG A 379 12.69 26.09 26.85
CA ARG A 379 13.05 25.13 25.80
C ARG A 379 11.91 24.15 25.51
N GLN A 380 11.25 23.63 26.55
CA GLN A 380 10.13 22.71 26.43
C GLN A 380 8.96 23.40 25.70
N ARG A 381 8.65 24.65 26.06
CA ARG A 381 7.60 25.45 25.40
C ARG A 381 7.93 25.77 23.94
N ALA A 382 9.18 26.11 23.62
CA ALA A 382 9.63 26.28 22.23
C ALA A 382 9.50 24.97 21.44
N THR A 383 9.89 23.84 22.03
CA THR A 383 9.76 22.50 21.44
C THR A 383 8.28 22.15 21.16
N ARG A 384 7.39 22.33 22.16
CA ARG A 384 5.93 22.15 21.98
C ARG A 384 5.36 23.06 20.88
N ARG A 385 5.79 24.33 20.82
CA ARG A 385 5.38 25.30 19.78
C ARG A 385 5.95 24.99 18.39
N ALA A 386 7.12 24.36 18.28
CA ALA A 386 7.64 23.86 17.01
C ALA A 386 6.79 22.70 16.50
N ILE A 387 6.54 21.70 17.34
CA ILE A 387 5.68 20.55 17.03
C ILE A 387 4.29 21.04 16.61
N ALA A 388 3.60 21.83 17.43
CA ALA A 388 2.26 22.34 17.13
C ALA A 388 2.19 23.05 15.77
N LYS A 389 3.13 23.97 15.47
CA LYS A 389 3.18 24.64 14.16
C LYS A 389 3.41 23.66 13.00
N ILE A 390 4.21 22.61 13.18
CA ILE A 390 4.39 21.58 12.13
C ILE A 390 3.07 20.82 11.91
N LEU A 391 2.35 20.47 12.98
CA LEU A 391 1.05 19.79 12.89
C LEU A 391 -0.02 20.66 12.18
N THR A 392 -0.04 21.98 12.41
CA THR A 392 -0.97 22.90 11.74
C THR A 392 -0.62 23.19 10.27
N ILE A 393 0.67 23.23 9.91
CA ILE A 393 1.12 23.68 8.58
C ILE A 393 1.28 22.51 7.59
N TYR A 394 1.68 21.33 8.07
CA TYR A 394 2.04 20.18 7.22
C TYR A 394 1.06 19.00 7.31
N THR A 395 -0.12 19.22 7.90
CA THR A 395 -1.27 18.33 8.09
C THR A 395 -1.34 17.16 7.08
N SER A 396 -1.47 17.45 5.78
CA SER A 396 -1.61 16.47 4.68
C SER A 396 -0.34 15.66 4.33
N GLN A 397 0.70 15.74 5.16
CA GLN A 397 1.94 14.97 5.05
C GLN A 397 2.18 14.09 6.30
N LEU A 398 1.24 14.08 7.25
CA LEU A 398 1.42 13.50 8.59
C LEU A 398 0.74 12.15 8.80
N HIS A 399 0.07 11.58 7.80
CA HIS A 399 -0.73 10.35 7.92
C HIS A 399 0.03 9.07 8.35
N HIS A 400 1.35 9.15 8.53
CA HIS A 400 2.22 8.09 9.07
C HIS A 400 3.16 8.62 10.19
N ALA A 401 2.85 9.75 10.82
CA ALA A 401 3.69 10.38 11.86
C ALA A 401 3.54 9.67 13.22
N ASP A 402 4.68 9.31 13.83
CA ASP A 402 4.74 8.85 15.22
C ASP A 402 4.91 10.03 16.16
N LEU A 403 3.89 10.28 16.97
CA LEU A 403 3.85 11.25 18.07
C LEU A 403 3.53 10.53 19.40
N SER A 404 3.80 9.23 19.48
CA SER A 404 3.53 8.42 20.67
C SER A 404 4.32 8.94 21.88
N ARG A 405 3.68 8.97 23.05
CA ARG A 405 4.23 9.51 24.31
C ARG A 405 4.80 10.93 24.20
N ILE A 406 4.30 11.76 23.28
CA ILE A 406 4.66 13.19 23.21
C ILE A 406 3.87 13.97 24.27
N ASP A 407 4.43 15.05 24.80
CA ASP A 407 3.77 15.92 25.77
C ASP A 407 3.51 17.32 25.20
N LEU A 408 2.26 17.54 24.82
CA LEU A 408 1.71 18.81 24.34
C LEU A 408 0.63 19.34 25.29
N ALA A 409 0.71 19.02 26.59
CA ALA A 409 -0.26 19.45 27.58
C ALA A 409 -0.35 20.98 27.72
N ARG A 410 -1.56 21.48 28.02
CA ARG A 410 -1.85 22.88 28.32
C ARG A 410 -1.10 23.35 29.57
N GLU A 411 -0.32 24.41 29.43
CA GLU A 411 0.50 25.02 30.47
C GLU A 411 -0.17 26.30 30.99
N THR A 412 -0.75 26.22 32.19
CA THR A 412 -1.55 27.30 32.82
C THR A 412 -0.82 28.09 33.91
N ARG A 413 0.46 27.83 34.13
CA ARG A 413 1.29 28.46 35.18
C ARG A 413 2.61 28.99 34.59
N GLY A 414 3.05 30.15 35.08
CA GLY A 414 4.29 30.80 34.62
C GLY A 414 4.05 31.92 33.61
N ALA A 415 5.12 32.61 33.22
CA ALA A 415 5.08 33.91 32.53
C ALA A 415 4.61 33.90 31.06
N ALA A 416 4.36 32.74 30.45
CA ALA A 416 3.72 32.65 29.15
C ALA A 416 2.97 31.32 29.03
N LEU A 417 1.73 31.38 28.53
CA LEU A 417 0.87 30.21 28.37
C LEU A 417 1.25 29.36 27.15
N PHE A 418 0.83 28.09 27.19
CA PHE A 418 0.77 27.21 26.03
C PHE A 418 -0.53 26.42 26.04
N THR A 419 -1.22 26.40 24.90
CA THR A 419 -2.37 25.55 24.61
C THR A 419 -2.12 24.95 23.24
N LEU A 420 -2.34 23.65 23.07
CA LEU A 420 -2.34 23.02 21.75
C LEU A 420 -3.67 23.36 21.06
N VAL A 421 -3.61 23.91 19.85
CA VAL A 421 -4.78 24.24 19.03
C VAL A 421 -4.56 23.61 17.66
N LEU A 422 -5.44 22.69 17.31
CA LEU A 422 -5.41 21.86 16.10
C LEU A 422 -6.86 21.66 15.61
N ASP A 423 -7.62 22.76 15.56
CA ASP A 423 -9.01 22.81 15.10
C ASP A 423 -9.09 22.81 13.56
N ASP A 424 -10.15 22.23 13.00
CA ASP A 424 -10.43 22.11 11.56
C ASP A 424 -9.29 21.42 10.75
N LEU A 425 -8.53 20.50 11.37
CA LEU A 425 -7.39 19.79 10.76
C LEU A 425 -7.67 18.31 10.44
N ASP A 426 -6.99 17.79 9.42
CA ASP A 426 -6.91 16.35 9.14
C ASP A 426 -5.71 15.71 9.86
N LEU A 427 -6.01 15.11 11.01
CA LEU A 427 -5.10 14.37 11.87
C LEU A 427 -5.18 12.84 11.63
N SER A 428 -5.79 12.41 10.52
CA SER A 428 -5.93 10.99 10.14
C SER A 428 -4.58 10.28 10.02
N GLY A 429 -4.52 9.01 10.46
CA GLY A 429 -3.31 8.18 10.39
C GLY A 429 -2.19 8.54 11.39
N ILE A 430 -2.30 9.64 12.13
CA ILE A 430 -1.28 10.03 13.12
C ILE A 430 -1.33 9.08 14.34
N ASN A 431 -0.16 8.57 14.75
CA ASN A 431 0.00 7.78 15.97
C ASN A 431 0.23 8.71 17.18
N PHE A 432 -0.82 8.96 17.94
CA PHE A 432 -0.82 9.71 19.21
C PHE A 432 -0.82 8.78 20.44
N ARG A 433 -0.42 7.51 20.30
CA ARG A 433 -0.55 6.50 21.36
C ARG A 433 0.17 6.94 22.65
N ALA A 434 -0.56 6.98 23.75
CA ALA A 434 -0.09 7.51 25.04
C ALA A 434 0.48 8.94 25.03
N ALA A 435 0.11 9.78 24.04
CA ALA A 435 0.44 11.21 24.03
C ALA A 435 -0.36 12.00 25.09
N THR A 436 0.26 13.02 25.69
CA THR A 436 -0.42 13.96 26.58
C THR A 436 -0.92 15.15 25.77
N LEU A 437 -2.24 15.23 25.60
CA LEU A 437 -2.97 16.24 24.83
C LEU A 437 -3.97 17.01 25.73
N THR A 438 -3.68 17.05 27.03
CA THR A 438 -4.56 17.60 28.07
C THR A 438 -4.82 19.08 27.84
N GLY A 439 -6.09 19.48 27.77
CA GLY A 439 -6.50 20.85 27.51
C GLY A 439 -6.24 21.36 26.09
N ALA A 440 -6.04 20.46 25.11
CA ALA A 440 -5.94 20.82 23.70
C ALA A 440 -7.32 21.18 23.09
N SER A 441 -7.32 22.03 22.06
CA SER A 441 -8.45 22.23 21.15
C SER A 441 -8.22 21.44 19.87
N LEU A 442 -9.21 20.63 19.49
CA LEU A 442 -9.24 19.64 18.41
C LEU A 442 -10.63 19.66 17.74
N GLN A 443 -11.30 20.82 17.72
CA GLN A 443 -12.68 21.01 17.26
C GLN A 443 -12.80 20.76 15.76
N ASN A 444 -13.89 20.10 15.34
CA ASN A 444 -14.19 19.65 13.96
C ASN A 444 -13.14 18.74 13.27
N SER A 445 -11.95 18.56 13.87
CA SER A 445 -10.82 17.89 13.26
C SER A 445 -11.07 16.40 13.00
N SER A 446 -10.51 15.90 11.90
CA SER A 446 -10.67 14.51 11.48
C SER A 446 -9.50 13.64 11.94
N PHE A 447 -9.82 12.50 12.53
CA PHE A 447 -8.86 11.46 12.93
C PHE A 447 -9.00 10.19 12.06
N TYR A 448 -9.91 10.25 11.10
CA TYR A 448 -10.22 9.24 10.10
C TYR A 448 -10.24 9.91 8.72
N GLY A 449 -9.54 9.34 7.74
CA GLY A 449 -9.34 9.92 6.42
C GLY A 449 -9.28 8.86 5.34
N ALA A 450 -9.47 9.29 4.09
CA ALA A 450 -9.45 8.40 2.94
C ALA A 450 -8.06 7.82 2.69
N GLY A 451 -8.00 6.63 2.10
CA GLY A 451 -6.74 5.98 1.76
C GLY A 451 -6.00 6.62 0.58
N LYS A 452 -4.98 5.91 0.08
CA LYS A 452 -4.24 6.29 -1.14
C LYS A 452 -5.07 6.09 -2.41
N ASP A 453 -6.21 5.41 -2.32
CA ASP A 453 -7.21 5.31 -3.40
C ASP A 453 -8.29 6.41 -3.36
N GLU A 454 -8.17 7.37 -2.43
CA GLU A 454 -9.07 8.50 -2.20
C GLU A 454 -10.51 8.09 -1.83
N ARG A 455 -10.69 6.88 -1.26
CA ARG A 455 -11.99 6.38 -0.77
C ARG A 455 -11.97 6.15 0.74
N LEU A 456 -13.17 6.07 1.30
CA LEU A 456 -13.43 5.79 2.71
C LEU A 456 -14.06 4.40 2.86
N GLY A 457 -13.67 3.67 3.90
CA GLY A 457 -14.13 2.30 4.14
C GLY A 457 -13.32 1.27 3.36
N THR A 458 -12.11 1.62 2.92
CA THR A 458 -11.16 0.73 2.25
C THR A 458 -10.08 0.25 3.23
N PHE A 459 -9.28 -0.74 2.83
CA PHE A 459 -8.27 -1.33 3.72
C PHE A 459 -7.04 -0.45 3.95
N ASP A 460 -6.93 0.67 3.23
CA ASP A 460 -5.85 1.65 3.33
C ASP A 460 -6.28 3.03 3.86
N ASP A 461 -7.52 3.13 4.38
CA ASP A 461 -8.02 4.25 5.19
C ASP A 461 -6.97 4.73 6.21
N TRP A 462 -6.84 6.05 6.39
CA TRP A 462 -5.96 6.63 7.40
C TRP A 462 -6.68 6.74 8.73
N ILE A 463 -6.32 5.90 9.69
CA ILE A 463 -6.93 5.83 11.03
C ILE A 463 -5.89 6.23 12.08
N ALA A 464 -6.18 7.25 12.88
CA ALA A 464 -5.31 7.63 13.99
C ALA A 464 -5.33 6.61 15.14
N ASP A 465 -4.22 6.51 15.89
CA ASP A 465 -4.17 5.77 17.16
C ASP A 465 -4.05 6.74 18.34
N LEU A 466 -5.15 6.94 19.05
CA LEU A 466 -5.24 7.72 20.30
C LEU A 466 -5.16 6.82 21.55
N SER A 467 -4.89 5.52 21.41
CA SER A 467 -4.98 4.55 22.52
C SER A 467 -4.08 4.94 23.70
N GLY A 468 -4.67 5.02 24.89
CA GLY A 468 -4.00 5.42 26.13
C GLY A 468 -3.57 6.89 26.18
N ALA A 469 -3.96 7.73 25.21
CA ALA A 469 -3.65 9.16 25.23
C ALA A 469 -4.38 9.90 26.36
N GLU A 470 -3.81 11.03 26.77
CA GLU A 470 -4.19 11.81 27.94
C GLU A 470 -4.85 13.14 27.52
N LEU A 471 -6.13 13.04 27.14
CA LEU A 471 -7.02 14.08 26.59
C LEU A 471 -7.94 14.73 27.66
N LYS A 472 -7.51 14.76 28.93
CA LYS A 472 -8.26 15.44 30.00
C LYS A 472 -8.54 16.90 29.63
N GLU A 473 -9.74 17.40 29.91
CA GLU A 473 -10.16 18.78 29.62
C GLU A 473 -9.98 19.24 28.15
N ALA A 474 -9.80 18.33 27.19
CA ALA A 474 -9.65 18.68 25.77
C ALA A 474 -11.00 18.97 25.11
N ASP A 475 -11.01 19.85 24.10
CA ASP A 475 -12.19 20.15 23.29
C ASP A 475 -12.10 19.43 21.94
N LEU A 476 -13.04 18.52 21.70
CA LEU A 476 -13.24 17.68 20.53
C LEU A 476 -14.66 17.90 19.96
N THR A 477 -15.26 19.07 20.22
CA THR A 477 -16.59 19.43 19.70
C THR A 477 -16.63 19.27 18.18
N GLY A 478 -17.60 18.50 17.68
CA GLY A 478 -17.76 18.22 16.25
C GLY A 478 -16.69 17.32 15.60
N ALA A 479 -15.68 16.86 16.34
CA ALA A 479 -14.56 16.09 15.80
C ALA A 479 -15.01 14.77 15.13
N ILE A 480 -14.27 14.35 14.10
CA ILE A 480 -14.55 13.14 13.32
C ILE A 480 -13.61 12.02 13.80
N LEU A 481 -14.15 11.15 14.65
CA LEU A 481 -13.47 10.09 15.41
C LEU A 481 -14.00 8.68 15.05
N ASN A 482 -14.70 8.52 13.93
CA ASN A 482 -15.29 7.24 13.55
C ASN A 482 -14.22 6.21 13.13
N ASN A 483 -14.43 4.93 13.44
CA ASN A 483 -13.43 3.85 13.32
C ASN A 483 -12.12 4.03 14.15
N VAL A 484 -11.93 5.15 14.86
CA VAL A 484 -10.64 5.50 15.51
C VAL A 484 -10.35 4.63 16.73
N LEU A 485 -9.07 4.36 16.97
CA LEU A 485 -8.58 3.60 18.12
C LEU A 485 -8.35 4.52 19.33
N MET A 486 -9.18 4.40 20.35
CA MET A 486 -9.19 5.19 21.60
C MET A 486 -9.22 4.27 22.84
N ASN A 487 -8.60 3.09 22.73
CA ASN A 487 -8.62 2.10 23.79
C ASN A 487 -7.81 2.59 25.01
N ARG A 488 -8.43 2.58 26.19
CA ARG A 488 -7.88 3.11 27.46
C ARG A 488 -7.52 4.60 27.45
N THR A 489 -8.04 5.36 26.49
CA THR A 489 -7.81 6.81 26.36
C THR A 489 -8.54 7.58 27.47
N ASN A 490 -7.93 8.65 27.96
CA ASN A 490 -8.39 9.42 29.11
C ASN A 490 -9.02 10.75 28.67
N PHE A 491 -10.34 10.80 28.69
CA PHE A 491 -11.20 11.93 28.30
C PHE A 491 -11.86 12.59 29.52
N ILE A 492 -11.28 12.49 30.73
CA ILE A 492 -11.89 13.09 31.93
C ILE A 492 -12.16 14.59 31.71
N ARG A 493 -13.42 14.99 31.85
CA ARG A 493 -13.90 16.38 31.63
C ARG A 493 -13.60 16.95 30.23
N ALA A 494 -13.42 16.10 29.22
CA ALA A 494 -13.31 16.51 27.82
C ALA A 494 -14.69 16.88 27.23
N THR A 495 -14.70 17.70 26.19
CA THR A 495 -15.91 18.10 25.45
C THR A 495 -15.93 17.36 24.11
N LEU A 496 -16.87 16.44 23.92
CA LEU A 496 -17.08 15.63 22.71
C LEU A 496 -18.48 15.89 22.11
N ASN A 497 -19.05 17.07 22.39
CA ASN A 497 -20.39 17.45 21.92
C ASN A 497 -20.46 17.40 20.40
N ARG A 498 -21.48 16.72 19.85
CA ARG A 498 -21.67 16.49 18.40
C ARG A 498 -20.51 15.76 17.70
N ALA A 499 -19.57 15.16 18.43
CA ALA A 499 -18.49 14.37 17.82
C ALA A 499 -19.04 13.10 17.14
N LYS A 500 -18.41 12.70 16.04
CA LYS A 500 -18.77 11.49 15.27
C LYS A 500 -17.85 10.35 15.70
N LEU A 501 -18.35 9.45 16.54
CA LEU A 501 -17.64 8.35 17.19
C LEU A 501 -18.13 6.97 16.71
N PHE A 502 -18.90 6.91 15.61
CA PHE A 502 -19.48 5.66 15.13
C PHE A 502 -18.42 4.62 14.75
N ASP A 503 -18.69 3.34 14.99
CA ASP A 503 -17.77 2.21 14.78
C ASP A 503 -16.39 2.33 15.48
N SER A 504 -16.20 3.28 16.42
CA SER A 504 -14.90 3.53 17.07
C SER A 504 -14.67 2.65 18.32
N TYR A 505 -13.39 2.54 18.74
CA TYR A 505 -12.95 1.60 19.79
C TYR A 505 -12.49 2.35 21.04
N LEU A 506 -13.29 2.31 22.12
CA LEU A 506 -13.04 2.98 23.40
C LEU A 506 -12.94 1.98 24.56
N ILE A 507 -12.38 0.78 24.34
CA ILE A 507 -12.34 -0.30 25.34
C ILE A 507 -11.53 0.16 26.56
N GLY A 508 -12.16 0.17 27.73
CA GLY A 508 -11.57 0.66 28.98
C GLY A 508 -11.23 2.16 29.00
N ALA A 509 -11.80 2.97 28.09
CA ALA A 509 -11.60 4.43 28.09
C ALA A 509 -12.24 5.11 29.31
N ASN A 510 -11.71 6.27 29.70
CA ASN A 510 -12.20 7.03 30.85
C ASN A 510 -12.76 8.38 30.41
N LEU A 511 -14.08 8.42 30.20
CA LEU A 511 -14.90 9.58 29.81
C LEU A 511 -15.62 10.18 31.03
N SER A 512 -15.08 10.01 32.24
CA SER A 512 -15.75 10.47 33.47
C SER A 512 -15.89 11.99 33.49
N SER A 513 -17.11 12.47 33.75
CA SER A 513 -17.51 13.87 33.65
C SER A 513 -17.26 14.55 32.28
N ALA A 514 -17.12 13.77 31.20
CA ALA A 514 -17.06 14.31 29.84
C ALA A 514 -18.45 14.80 29.38
N GLN A 515 -18.47 15.72 28.41
CA GLN A 515 -19.69 16.11 27.69
C GLN A 515 -19.73 15.41 26.34
N LEU A 516 -20.85 14.78 26.00
CA LEU A 516 -21.10 13.97 24.80
C LEU A 516 -22.46 14.35 24.18
N ILE A 517 -22.90 15.59 24.38
CA ILE A 517 -24.24 16.06 24.03
C ILE A 517 -24.42 15.99 22.51
N SER A 518 -25.47 15.29 22.07
CA SER A 518 -25.75 14.97 20.67
C SER A 518 -24.60 14.27 19.91
N ALA A 519 -23.66 13.61 20.61
CA ALA A 519 -22.59 12.83 19.99
C ALA A 519 -23.13 11.52 19.37
N ASP A 520 -22.48 11.04 18.31
CA ASP A 520 -22.90 9.84 17.58
C ASP A 520 -21.90 8.69 17.77
N LEU A 521 -22.16 7.83 18.76
CA LEU A 521 -21.40 6.62 19.10
C LEU A 521 -22.07 5.35 18.56
N THR A 522 -22.86 5.45 17.48
CA THR A 522 -23.55 4.30 16.86
C THR A 522 -22.58 3.16 16.55
N ARG A 523 -22.88 1.92 16.97
CA ARG A 523 -22.01 0.71 16.89
C ARG A 523 -20.64 0.79 17.59
N ALA A 524 -20.32 1.87 18.32
CA ALA A 524 -19.02 2.01 18.99
C ALA A 524 -18.80 0.95 20.10
N VAL A 525 -17.54 0.66 20.43
CA VAL A 525 -17.14 -0.36 21.40
C VAL A 525 -16.59 0.29 22.67
N LEU A 526 -17.43 0.42 23.70
CA LEU A 526 -17.15 1.06 24.99
C LEU A 526 -17.05 0.04 26.15
N GLU A 527 -16.62 -1.19 25.84
CA GLU A 527 -16.54 -2.27 26.83
C GLU A 527 -15.62 -1.90 28.01
N ASN A 528 -16.14 -2.07 29.23
CA ASN A 528 -15.51 -1.71 30.51
C ASN A 528 -15.05 -0.24 30.61
N ALA A 529 -15.63 0.68 29.83
CA ALA A 529 -15.34 2.12 29.93
C ALA A 529 -16.02 2.77 31.16
N SER A 530 -15.52 3.96 31.56
CA SER A 530 -16.17 4.81 32.57
C SER A 530 -16.73 6.08 31.93
N LEU A 531 -18.04 6.23 31.96
CA LEU A 531 -18.85 7.42 31.69
C LEU A 531 -19.39 8.04 32.99
N THR A 532 -18.76 7.74 34.14
CA THR A 532 -19.19 8.17 35.47
C THR A 532 -19.35 9.70 35.53
N GLY A 533 -20.56 10.19 35.79
CA GLY A 533 -20.89 11.62 35.82
C GLY A 533 -20.86 12.36 34.48
N ALA A 534 -20.82 11.66 33.34
CA ALA A 534 -20.81 12.27 32.00
C ALA A 534 -22.21 12.81 31.58
N ASP A 535 -22.25 13.79 30.68
CA ASP A 535 -23.50 14.25 30.03
C ASP A 535 -23.60 13.71 28.60
N LEU A 536 -24.48 12.73 28.43
CA LEU A 536 -24.83 12.00 27.21
C LEU A 536 -26.15 12.52 26.60
N GLY A 537 -26.64 13.71 27.00
CA GLY A 537 -27.92 14.25 26.52
C GLY A 537 -28.10 14.18 25.00
N GLU A 538 -29.20 13.58 24.53
CA GLU A 538 -29.52 13.40 23.10
C GLU A 538 -28.46 12.65 22.26
N SER A 539 -27.49 11.97 22.88
CA SER A 539 -26.48 11.18 22.18
C SER A 539 -27.05 9.88 21.62
N LYS A 540 -26.40 9.34 20.58
CA LYS A 540 -26.75 8.05 19.96
C LYS A 540 -25.70 7.00 20.30
N LEU A 541 -26.15 5.90 20.87
CA LEU A 541 -25.36 4.69 21.18
C LEU A 541 -26.08 3.45 20.64
N ASP A 542 -26.87 3.61 19.58
CA ASP A 542 -27.61 2.53 18.95
C ASP A 542 -26.63 1.45 18.45
N PHE A 543 -26.96 0.18 18.72
CA PHE A 543 -26.10 -0.99 18.46
C PHE A 543 -24.72 -0.98 19.14
N ALA A 544 -24.41 -0.03 20.03
CA ALA A 544 -23.08 0.05 20.68
C ALA A 544 -22.82 -1.12 21.65
N ASN A 545 -21.56 -1.52 21.81
CA ASN A 545 -21.13 -2.50 22.81
C ASN A 545 -20.67 -1.78 24.09
N LEU A 546 -21.54 -1.73 25.09
CA LEU A 546 -21.36 -1.08 26.40
C LEU A 546 -21.25 -2.12 27.53
N HIS A 547 -20.71 -3.31 27.25
CA HIS A 547 -20.56 -4.37 28.24
C HIS A 547 -19.75 -3.91 29.45
N GLY A 548 -20.29 -4.05 30.66
CA GLY A 548 -19.59 -3.67 31.89
C GLY A 548 -19.31 -2.16 32.05
N VAL A 549 -19.94 -1.29 31.26
CA VAL A 549 -19.72 0.17 31.35
C VAL A 549 -20.18 0.74 32.71
N SER A 550 -19.45 1.72 33.25
CA SER A 550 -19.88 2.52 34.40
C SER A 550 -20.47 3.85 33.94
N LEU A 551 -21.77 4.04 34.16
CA LEU A 551 -22.56 5.24 33.92
C LEU A 551 -23.00 5.94 35.22
N VAL A 552 -22.45 5.52 36.37
CA VAL A 552 -22.81 6.04 37.70
C VAL A 552 -22.89 7.57 37.72
N GLN A 553 -24.01 8.11 38.22
CA GLN A 553 -24.34 9.55 38.28
C GLN A 553 -24.33 10.31 36.94
N ALA A 554 -24.35 9.63 35.79
CA ALA A 554 -24.39 10.29 34.49
C ALA A 554 -25.77 10.94 34.19
N ARG A 555 -25.81 11.73 33.12
CA ARG A 555 -27.02 12.34 32.56
C ARG A 555 -27.17 11.83 31.14
N ALA A 556 -28.14 10.97 30.88
CA ALA A 556 -28.43 10.37 29.57
C ALA A 556 -29.86 10.71 29.11
N VAL A 557 -30.29 11.94 29.35
CA VAL A 557 -31.65 12.41 29.05
C VAL A 557 -31.87 12.42 27.53
N GLY A 558 -32.91 11.75 27.06
CA GLY A 558 -33.22 11.64 25.62
C GLY A 558 -32.18 10.88 24.78
N ALA A 559 -31.21 10.20 25.41
CA ALA A 559 -30.18 9.44 24.69
C ALA A 559 -30.74 8.12 24.14
N SER A 560 -30.24 7.68 22.98
CA SER A 560 -30.66 6.43 22.34
C SER A 560 -29.62 5.33 22.54
N PHE A 561 -30.08 4.15 22.95
CA PHE A 561 -29.32 2.92 23.21
C PHE A 561 -30.03 1.73 22.52
N ALA A 562 -30.72 1.95 21.40
CA ALA A 562 -31.54 0.93 20.76
C ALA A 562 -30.65 -0.23 20.30
N PHE A 563 -31.08 -1.47 20.57
CA PHE A 563 -30.29 -2.70 20.29
C PHE A 563 -28.90 -2.78 20.96
N ALA A 564 -28.52 -1.83 21.83
CA ALA A 564 -27.19 -1.79 22.44
C ALA A 564 -26.94 -2.95 23.41
N ASN A 565 -25.67 -3.35 23.57
CA ASN A 565 -25.28 -4.34 24.57
C ASN A 565 -24.84 -3.66 25.88
N LEU A 566 -25.76 -3.60 26.85
CA LEU A 566 -25.59 -3.06 28.19
C LEU A 566 -25.50 -4.17 29.26
N THR A 567 -25.15 -5.39 28.87
CA THR A 567 -25.01 -6.52 29.79
C THR A 567 -24.01 -6.16 30.90
N LYS A 568 -24.37 -6.33 32.18
CA LYS A 568 -23.57 -5.94 33.37
C LYS A 568 -23.18 -4.45 33.48
N SER A 569 -23.80 -3.53 32.75
CA SER A 569 -23.56 -2.08 32.95
C SER A 569 -24.04 -1.61 34.33
N ASN A 570 -23.34 -0.65 34.95
CA ASN A 570 -23.77 0.02 36.19
C ASN A 570 -24.22 1.45 35.89
N TRP A 571 -25.45 1.81 36.27
CA TRP A 571 -26.09 3.10 36.05
C TRP A 571 -26.42 3.83 37.37
N GLU A 572 -25.86 3.44 38.52
CA GLU A 572 -26.33 3.93 39.83
C GLU A 572 -26.50 5.47 39.89
N GLY A 573 -27.73 5.93 40.16
CA GLY A 573 -28.05 7.37 40.24
C GLY A 573 -28.12 8.13 38.91
N THR A 574 -28.04 7.47 37.74
CA THR A 574 -28.15 8.13 36.42
C THR A 574 -29.52 8.79 36.23
N ASN A 575 -29.56 9.96 35.58
CA ASN A 575 -30.77 10.48 34.97
C ASN A 575 -30.85 10.12 33.48
N ALA A 576 -31.59 9.06 33.14
CA ALA A 576 -31.87 8.60 31.77
C ALA A 576 -33.36 8.75 31.43
N SER A 577 -33.98 9.84 31.87
CA SER A 577 -35.37 10.17 31.54
C SER A 577 -35.53 10.40 30.03
N GLY A 578 -36.58 9.84 29.42
CA GLY A 578 -36.82 9.87 27.98
C GLY A 578 -35.82 9.07 27.12
N ALA A 579 -34.93 8.27 27.73
CA ALA A 579 -33.94 7.49 26.98
C ALA A 579 -34.57 6.28 26.27
N ASN A 580 -34.00 5.90 25.12
CA ASN A 580 -34.49 4.80 24.29
C ASN A 580 -33.63 3.54 24.44
N PHE A 581 -34.09 2.59 25.23
CA PHE A 581 -33.51 1.26 25.45
C PHE A 581 -34.20 0.16 24.64
N SER A 582 -34.98 0.50 23.59
CA SER A 582 -35.74 -0.51 22.85
C SER A 582 -34.84 -1.59 22.24
N ASN A 583 -35.21 -2.85 22.43
CA ASN A 583 -34.44 -4.05 22.05
C ASN A 583 -33.04 -4.17 22.69
N ALA A 584 -32.68 -3.33 23.67
CA ALA A 584 -31.36 -3.37 24.31
C ALA A 584 -31.16 -4.60 25.20
N LYS A 585 -29.90 -5.02 25.36
CA LYS A 585 -29.50 -6.14 26.22
C LYS A 585 -29.02 -5.61 27.56
N LEU A 586 -29.86 -5.61 28.58
CA LEU A 586 -29.61 -5.08 29.92
C LEU A 586 -29.46 -6.20 30.98
N ARG A 587 -29.11 -7.42 30.55
CA ARG A 587 -29.00 -8.57 31.44
C ARG A 587 -27.93 -8.34 32.51
N ASP A 588 -28.24 -8.70 33.75
CA ASP A 588 -27.37 -8.54 34.91
C ASP A 588 -26.94 -7.07 35.18
N ALA A 589 -27.62 -6.07 34.60
CA ALA A 589 -27.29 -4.65 34.74
C ALA A 589 -27.78 -4.06 36.08
N ASP A 590 -27.04 -3.12 36.65
CA ASP A 590 -27.47 -2.37 37.82
C ASP A 590 -28.01 -1.01 37.40
N LEU A 591 -29.31 -0.77 37.62
CA LEU A 591 -29.99 0.50 37.38
C LEU A 591 -30.52 1.12 38.67
N SER A 592 -29.99 0.72 39.84
CA SER A 592 -30.46 1.20 41.14
C SER A 592 -30.43 2.73 41.25
N SER A 593 -31.45 3.32 41.87
CA SER A 593 -31.61 4.77 42.09
C SER A 593 -31.64 5.64 40.82
N THR A 594 -31.86 5.06 39.63
CA THR A 594 -31.97 5.80 38.37
C THR A 594 -33.31 6.54 38.21
N LYS A 595 -33.28 7.62 37.42
CA LYS A 595 -34.48 8.28 36.88
C LYS A 595 -34.67 7.84 35.44
N LEU A 596 -35.79 7.17 35.18
CA LEU A 596 -36.17 6.53 33.91
C LEU A 596 -37.56 6.99 33.45
N VAL A 597 -37.94 8.23 33.83
CA VAL A 597 -39.25 8.80 33.53
C VAL A 597 -39.42 8.91 32.00
N GLY A 598 -40.46 8.31 31.44
CA GLY A 598 -40.68 8.27 29.99
C GLY A 598 -39.68 7.46 29.18
N ALA A 599 -38.85 6.60 29.82
CA ALA A 599 -37.86 5.79 29.10
C ALA A 599 -38.52 4.62 28.34
N ASN A 600 -38.04 4.32 27.14
CA ASN A 600 -38.56 3.25 26.29
C ASN A 600 -37.72 1.98 26.43
N PHE A 601 -38.24 0.96 27.12
CA PHE A 601 -37.64 -0.38 27.28
C PHE A 601 -38.35 -1.44 26.41
N SER A 602 -39.07 -1.06 25.37
CA SER A 602 -39.84 -2.03 24.56
C SER A 602 -38.94 -3.12 23.97
N ASN A 603 -39.34 -4.38 24.15
CA ASN A 603 -38.58 -5.59 23.80
C ASN A 603 -37.16 -5.71 24.44
N ALA A 604 -36.85 -4.94 25.48
CA ALA A 604 -35.55 -5.01 26.16
C ALA A 604 -35.36 -6.30 26.98
N GLN A 605 -34.10 -6.74 27.12
CA GLN A 605 -33.72 -7.93 27.88
C GLN A 605 -33.19 -7.51 29.25
N LEU A 606 -34.06 -7.47 30.27
CA LEU A 606 -33.80 -6.94 31.62
C LEU A 606 -33.54 -8.05 32.66
N GLN A 607 -33.22 -9.28 32.25
CA GLN A 607 -33.18 -10.41 33.18
C GLN A 607 -32.05 -10.24 34.21
N ASN A 608 -32.36 -10.54 35.48
CA ASN A 608 -31.49 -10.28 36.64
C ASN A 608 -31.09 -8.80 36.85
N ALA A 609 -31.68 -7.83 36.13
CA ALA A 609 -31.35 -6.42 36.31
C ALA A 609 -31.87 -5.88 37.65
N LYS A 610 -31.20 -4.88 38.22
CA LYS A 610 -31.63 -4.22 39.46
C LYS A 610 -32.28 -2.88 39.13
N LEU A 611 -33.57 -2.74 39.38
CA LEU A 611 -34.35 -1.50 39.25
C LEU A 611 -34.78 -0.99 40.64
N ARG A 612 -33.91 -1.13 41.65
CA ARG A 612 -34.20 -0.72 43.03
C ARG A 612 -34.32 0.80 43.17
N ASN A 613 -35.35 1.28 43.85
CA ASN A 613 -35.63 2.71 44.08
C ASN A 613 -35.64 3.57 42.80
N THR A 614 -35.99 2.97 41.65
CA THR A 614 -36.00 3.67 40.36
C THR A 614 -37.31 4.38 40.09
N ASN A 615 -37.26 5.53 39.39
CA ASN A 615 -38.47 6.17 38.90
C ASN A 615 -38.73 5.76 37.44
N LEU A 616 -39.65 4.82 37.25
CA LEU A 616 -40.14 4.28 35.98
C LEU A 616 -41.44 4.94 35.50
N SER A 617 -41.80 6.12 36.03
CA SER A 617 -43.05 6.81 35.67
C SER A 617 -43.19 7.00 34.17
N ALA A 618 -44.29 6.49 33.59
CA ALA A 618 -44.57 6.51 32.15
C ALA A 618 -43.50 5.84 31.26
N ALA A 619 -42.70 4.90 31.80
CA ALA A 619 -41.77 4.10 31.01
C ALA A 619 -42.51 2.99 30.21
N ASP A 620 -42.10 2.77 28.96
CA ASP A 620 -42.68 1.73 28.10
C ASP A 620 -41.92 0.41 28.26
N LEU A 621 -42.55 -0.58 28.90
CA LEU A 621 -41.98 -1.93 29.12
C LEU A 621 -42.55 -3.01 28.17
N ARG A 622 -43.32 -2.65 27.14
CA ARG A 622 -44.04 -3.62 26.27
C ARG A 622 -43.09 -4.62 25.61
N GLY A 623 -43.40 -5.92 25.72
CA GLY A 623 -42.56 -7.01 25.20
C GLY A 623 -41.22 -7.22 25.93
N ALA A 624 -40.89 -6.42 26.97
CA ALA A 624 -39.66 -6.61 27.72
C ALA A 624 -39.64 -7.96 28.48
N ASN A 625 -38.44 -8.48 28.69
CA ASN A 625 -38.21 -9.69 29.48
C ASN A 625 -37.59 -9.33 30.82
N VAL A 626 -38.40 -9.35 31.88
CA VAL A 626 -38.06 -8.93 33.24
C VAL A 626 -37.88 -10.10 34.22
N THR A 627 -37.56 -11.30 33.70
CA THR A 627 -37.36 -12.49 34.55
C THR A 627 -36.20 -12.28 35.54
N GLY A 628 -36.49 -12.36 36.83
CA GLY A 628 -35.50 -12.16 37.90
C GLY A 628 -35.08 -10.70 38.13
N THR A 629 -35.76 -9.72 37.52
CA THR A 629 -35.51 -8.30 37.75
C THR A 629 -35.97 -7.88 39.15
N ASP A 630 -35.15 -7.10 39.87
CA ASP A 630 -35.45 -6.62 41.23
C ASP A 630 -36.03 -5.20 41.20
N PHE A 631 -37.33 -5.07 41.48
CA PHE A 631 -38.07 -3.80 41.48
C PHE A 631 -38.24 -3.16 42.87
N LEU A 632 -37.44 -3.55 43.89
CA LEU A 632 -37.61 -3.08 45.27
C LEU A 632 -37.61 -1.54 45.38
N GLY A 633 -38.77 -0.97 45.70
CA GLY A 633 -38.97 0.47 45.88
C GLY A 633 -39.11 1.28 44.59
N ALA A 634 -39.19 0.63 43.42
CA ALA A 634 -39.45 1.30 42.14
C ALA A 634 -40.84 1.95 42.11
N THR A 635 -40.96 3.10 41.42
CA THR A 635 -42.24 3.83 41.24
C THR A 635 -42.68 3.85 39.78
N PHE A 636 -43.87 3.35 39.49
CA PHE A 636 -44.37 3.20 38.11
C PHE A 636 -45.33 4.31 37.64
N ALA A 637 -45.97 5.03 38.56
CA ALA A 637 -46.84 6.16 38.26
C ALA A 637 -46.48 7.44 39.03
N THR A 638 -46.71 8.58 38.38
CA THR A 638 -46.70 9.91 39.00
C THR A 638 -47.92 10.10 39.88
N ALA A 639 -47.73 10.24 41.20
CA ALA A 639 -48.74 10.83 42.07
C ALA A 639 -48.80 12.35 41.80
N ALA A 640 -49.95 13.02 41.70
CA ALA A 640 -51.39 12.66 41.75
C ALA A 640 -52.20 13.86 41.15
N PRO A 641 -53.54 13.92 41.13
CA PRO A 641 -54.59 12.95 41.48
C PRO A 641 -55.51 12.62 40.26
N ARG A 642 -56.74 12.14 40.53
CA ARG A 642 -57.78 11.88 39.51
C ARG A 642 -58.45 13.17 39.01
N ASP A 643 -58.89 13.14 37.76
CA ASP A 643 -60.28 13.44 37.37
C ASP A 643 -60.73 12.42 36.30
N SER A 644 -62.02 12.36 35.97
CA SER A 644 -62.63 11.20 35.28
C SER A 644 -62.97 11.39 33.79
N ASP A 645 -63.28 10.26 33.15
CA ASP A 645 -64.09 10.10 31.94
C ASP A 645 -63.55 10.63 30.59
N GLU A 646 -62.91 9.76 29.80
CA GLU A 646 -63.28 9.64 28.37
C GLU A 646 -63.15 8.21 27.79
N PHE A 647 -64.24 7.46 27.90
CA PHE A 647 -64.81 6.53 26.92
C PHE A 647 -63.91 5.84 25.85
N ILE A 648 -63.44 4.63 26.18
CA ILE A 648 -63.25 3.45 25.31
C ILE A 648 -62.75 3.67 23.86
N LYS A 649 -61.47 3.37 23.61
CA LYS A 649 -61.01 2.74 22.34
C LYS A 649 -59.89 1.71 22.59
N GLN A 650 -60.22 0.41 22.50
CA GLN A 650 -59.23 -0.64 22.30
C GLN A 650 -59.06 -0.94 20.79
N PRO A 651 -57.86 -0.75 20.22
CA PRO A 651 -57.44 -1.41 18.97
C PRO A 651 -56.82 -2.80 19.27
N PRO A 652 -56.73 -3.71 18.28
CA PRO A 652 -56.81 -5.15 18.56
C PRO A 652 -55.49 -5.95 18.47
N THR A 653 -55.60 -7.23 18.85
CA THR A 653 -54.65 -8.36 18.68
C THR A 653 -53.36 -8.34 19.51
N ALA A 654 -53.13 -9.47 20.19
CA ALA A 654 -51.98 -9.68 21.08
C ALA A 654 -50.93 -10.60 20.46
N ALA A 655 -49.64 -10.24 20.59
CA ALA A 655 -48.52 -11.15 20.25
C ALA A 655 -47.17 -10.83 20.97
N SER A 656 -47.12 -9.97 22.01
CA SER A 656 -45.86 -9.62 22.69
C SER A 656 -46.05 -9.13 24.13
N GLY A 657 -46.65 -9.97 24.98
CA GLY A 657 -46.78 -9.68 26.41
C GLY A 657 -45.42 -9.61 27.13
N VAL A 658 -45.29 -8.68 28.08
CA VAL A 658 -44.18 -8.60 29.03
C VAL A 658 -44.11 -9.90 29.85
N ARG A 659 -42.94 -10.53 29.91
CA ARG A 659 -42.76 -11.82 30.61
C ARG A 659 -42.51 -11.59 32.11
N VAL A 660 -43.57 -11.68 32.91
CA VAL A 660 -43.58 -11.38 34.36
C VAL A 660 -43.77 -12.61 35.27
N GLN A 661 -43.91 -13.81 34.69
CA GLN A 661 -44.15 -15.05 35.45
C GLN A 661 -43.05 -15.30 36.50
N GLY A 662 -43.44 -15.43 37.77
CA GLY A 662 -42.54 -15.69 38.89
C GLY A 662 -41.72 -14.48 39.36
N VAL A 663 -42.07 -13.26 38.94
CA VAL A 663 -41.39 -12.01 39.36
C VAL A 663 -42.13 -11.39 40.54
N ASP A 664 -41.38 -10.97 41.57
CA ASP A 664 -41.91 -10.35 42.78
C ASP A 664 -42.08 -8.83 42.64
N PHE A 665 -43.34 -8.38 42.67
CA PHE A 665 -43.72 -6.97 42.66
C PHE A 665 -44.19 -6.47 44.03
N THR A 666 -44.16 -7.28 45.10
CA THR A 666 -44.75 -6.96 46.42
C THR A 666 -44.21 -5.69 47.09
N ARG A 667 -43.08 -5.16 46.62
CA ARG A 667 -42.44 -3.94 47.12
C ARG A 667 -42.21 -2.88 46.02
N ALA A 668 -42.89 -3.01 44.89
CA ALA A 668 -43.11 -1.92 43.96
C ALA A 668 -44.05 -0.86 44.57
N LYS A 669 -44.07 0.35 44.00
CA LYS A 669 -44.89 1.47 44.48
C LYS A 669 -45.63 2.11 43.32
N ASN A 670 -46.86 2.58 43.60
CA ASN A 670 -47.70 3.31 42.66
C ASN A 670 -47.89 2.55 41.33
N LEU A 671 -48.31 1.28 41.41
CA LEU A 671 -48.86 0.56 40.24
C LEU A 671 -50.30 1.06 40.00
N ASP A 672 -50.73 1.10 38.74
CA ASP A 672 -52.14 1.38 38.38
C ASP A 672 -52.97 0.09 38.23
N THR A 673 -54.29 0.24 38.08
CA THR A 673 -55.24 -0.88 38.00
C THR A 673 -54.98 -1.81 36.82
N GLU A 674 -54.58 -1.27 35.65
CA GLU A 674 -54.30 -2.09 34.46
C GLU A 674 -52.96 -2.81 34.59
N GLN A 675 -51.96 -2.15 35.16
CA GLN A 675 -50.66 -2.76 35.51
C GLN A 675 -50.83 -3.90 36.50
N LEU A 676 -51.61 -3.71 37.57
CA LEU A 676 -51.94 -4.73 38.56
C LEU A 676 -52.66 -5.92 37.92
N GLN A 677 -53.73 -5.66 37.17
CA GLN A 677 -54.47 -6.71 36.46
C GLN A 677 -53.57 -7.49 35.48
N TYR A 678 -52.66 -6.81 34.77
CA TYR A 678 -51.68 -7.45 33.90
C TYR A 678 -50.70 -8.35 34.68
N ILE A 679 -50.09 -7.83 35.75
CA ILE A 679 -49.13 -8.57 36.59
C ILE A 679 -49.74 -9.86 37.13
N CYS A 680 -50.94 -9.77 37.71
CA CYS A 680 -51.62 -10.94 38.29
C CYS A 680 -52.04 -11.96 37.22
N SER A 681 -52.63 -11.50 36.11
CA SER A 681 -53.06 -12.40 35.01
C SER A 681 -51.91 -13.10 34.27
N HIS A 682 -50.68 -12.60 34.41
CA HIS A 682 -49.48 -13.17 33.80
C HIS A 682 -48.50 -13.79 34.82
N GLY A 683 -48.95 -13.99 36.07
CA GLY A 683 -48.26 -14.81 37.08
C GLY A 683 -47.09 -14.14 37.81
N GLY A 684 -47.06 -12.81 37.91
CA GLY A 684 -46.22 -12.10 38.87
C GLY A 684 -46.89 -12.01 40.25
N SER A 685 -46.12 -11.90 41.33
CA SER A 685 -46.68 -11.84 42.70
C SER A 685 -46.80 -10.42 43.24
N HIS A 686 -48.01 -10.03 43.65
CA HIS A 686 -48.34 -8.79 44.35
C HIS A 686 -49.40 -9.09 45.44
N PRO A 687 -49.48 -8.35 46.58
CA PRO A 687 -50.42 -8.65 47.66
C PRO A 687 -51.90 -8.46 47.28
N GLU A 688 -52.16 -7.80 46.15
CA GLU A 688 -53.49 -7.55 45.60
C GLU A 688 -53.83 -8.51 44.43
N CYS A 689 -52.99 -9.50 44.16
CA CYS A 689 -53.33 -10.60 43.25
C CYS A 689 -54.14 -11.69 43.97
N PRO A 690 -55.16 -12.27 43.29
CA PRO A 690 -55.96 -13.39 43.81
C PRO A 690 -55.24 -14.74 43.74
#